data_AF-A0AA87FHS5-F1
#
_entry.id   AF-A0AA87FHS5-F1
#
_cell.length_a   1.000
_cell.length_b   1.000
_cell.length_c   1.000
_cell.angle_alpha   90.00
_cell.angle_beta   90.00
_cell.angle_gamma   90.00
#
_symmetry.space_group_name_H-M   'P 1'
#
loop_
_entity.id
_entity.type
_entity.pdbx_description
1 polymer ?
#
loop_
_entity_poly.entity_id
_entity_poly.type
_entity_poly.pdbx_seq_one_letter_code
_entity_poly.pdbx_strand_id
1 'polypeptide(L)'
;MDFYFTDRKFNLLGIASTSSDAPISIFNDQDILSISAASRTFEGTLIFSAKERDQVKSMANYGNYILYKDENGQSIFMTIMEIEHDPKEGEHFIRAEDAGMDLINGLVDAYSATKAMTFAEYFKLFAGDTGFEIGINEISNLSRTLKWESESQTILARLLSLATQFDNAELSFSFEITGTQVVKRFVDVHKKRGADKRITLYMDKDINNIVTKANIYDLCTAIVATGGTPEGKNEPINLKGYNYKDPNGRFVLNKTTGVMQDMESVKIWSRLLSNNNPNPNAGHIQRVKTYETTDQKTLCDNVIRELEKASQPAINYETDIANLPDNVKIGDTIYLVDENEKLFLSARVLELTRCYSTNEYKATLGDYLIQDGGVSQSLKELADQLKQATTYVWIRYADDEEGNGISALPAGKTYIAIKQVLGVPTASDNPADYRGLWVKFVGEGVPGPPGENGQPTYTWLKYADDYQGTNMTDDPTGKYYIGLATNKLTATESNDPKDYKWQLVKGEDGQDAHIYQAYSWSPDGADRFTTTYPNENILLGTKFEDTNDWPIIWNSGGGTRALPADGLKITATTESQFGAGTKITRSPKKGDSLNISFEYRGTGTTEPYFMVSGSANIPIGQLPPASETTWTKFSKKFTYPDNAGTIVSFSILTRGTGKWTQIKKETVKVEFGDGSTWTPAPSEDFINAYPSYVGTYTTFDDVQSTNPADYTWQRMLGLSGEDGKDGEQGPQGVPGPKGDNGQTYYTWLKYADTPTSGMSDSPTGKTYIGLAYNKPTATESTNYADYTWSLIKGSDGAQGPKGDNGQTLYTWIKYATSATGAGMSDSPTGKTYIGLAYNKTTANESTNAADYSWSLIKGDKGDTGPTGPQGPQGPAGPKGDRGIMGVAYMQPTQPSDTTEGATWFQTESSTSDKIIAVYTYKSGWQKKKYASATLAVESLDALSADLGKITAGIINGVEIQGDGLYSDYDYQIAEGSTVWRKGRLSMSGGYFRNDFQTYVKSTGEIQNNGFSQFSHEDLQFVVFNGSQKTKADRYLSINPYRFTMTDSRGLGGNLTFQDLYNIGKTGIPAASGWSQYSTSPSSGNFPSATRLGRMVQVSGAFKNNSTLPNTNDTYVVGVLPVGFRPQMQVKYLGKGAGTTIFMVTIDTNGEISISYRLGWTGSSFGYLTNNANDIFNIAGVFSAADV
;
A
#
# COMPACT_ATOMS: atom_id res chain seq x y z
N MET A 1 -5.54 -8.86 32.67
CA MET A 1 -4.39 -9.79 32.75
C MET A 1 -3.74 -9.63 34.11
N ASP A 2 -3.32 -10.73 34.75
CA ASP A 2 -2.80 -10.71 36.12
C ASP A 2 -1.30 -10.98 36.16
N PHE A 3 -0.61 -10.22 37.00
CA PHE A 3 0.83 -10.28 37.24
C PHE A 3 1.10 -10.68 38.68
N TYR A 4 1.88 -11.75 38.86
CA TYR A 4 2.16 -12.35 40.16
C TYR A 4 3.55 -11.93 40.63
N PHE A 5 3.61 -11.23 41.77
CA PHE A 5 4.85 -10.74 42.34
C PHE A 5 5.33 -11.66 43.45
N THR A 6 6.59 -12.05 43.40
CA THR A 6 7.18 -12.96 44.39
C THR A 6 8.50 -12.45 44.94
N ASP A 7 8.84 -12.86 46.15
CA ASP A 7 10.18 -12.63 46.70
C ASP A 7 11.22 -13.53 45.99
N ARG A 8 12.49 -13.37 46.35
CA ARG A 8 13.57 -14.21 45.79
C ARG A 8 13.49 -15.70 46.15
N LYS A 9 12.56 -16.08 47.03
CA LYS A 9 12.27 -17.47 47.42
C LYS A 9 10.97 -17.98 46.77
N PHE A 10 10.40 -17.24 45.82
CA PHE A 10 9.15 -17.55 45.11
C PHE A 10 7.89 -17.57 45.99
N ASN A 11 7.93 -16.94 47.16
CA ASN A 11 6.72 -16.72 47.96
C ASN A 11 5.90 -15.61 47.32
N LEU A 12 4.60 -15.84 47.11
CA LEU A 12 3.69 -14.84 46.57
C LEU A 12 3.54 -13.66 47.54
N LEU A 13 3.81 -12.45 47.05
CA LEU A 13 3.71 -11.21 47.82
C LEU A 13 2.46 -10.40 47.44
N GLY A 14 2.00 -10.52 46.20
CA GLY A 14 0.81 -9.84 45.72
C GLY A 14 0.52 -10.12 44.26
N ILE A 15 -0.65 -9.66 43.81
CA ILE A 15 -1.11 -9.74 42.43
C ILE A 15 -1.52 -8.33 42.01
N ALA A 16 -1.09 -7.92 40.83
CA ALA A 16 -1.60 -6.72 40.18
C ALA A 16 -2.29 -7.11 38.87
N SER A 17 -3.27 -6.33 38.43
CA SER A 17 -4.05 -6.65 37.22
C SER A 17 -4.15 -5.45 36.29
N THR A 18 -4.33 -5.69 35.00
CA THR A 18 -4.67 -4.62 34.04
C THR A 18 -6.12 -4.15 34.16
N SER A 19 -6.95 -4.79 34.99
CA SER A 19 -8.31 -4.33 35.28
C SER A 19 -8.28 -3.07 36.17
N SER A 20 -9.01 -2.03 35.77
CA SER A 20 -9.15 -0.80 36.55
C SER A 20 -9.86 -0.99 37.90
N ASP A 21 -10.58 -2.10 38.06
CA ASP A 21 -11.31 -2.43 39.29
C ASP A 21 -10.44 -3.19 40.32
N ALA A 22 -9.20 -3.54 39.95
CA ALA A 22 -8.29 -4.24 40.84
C ALA A 22 -7.76 -3.30 41.95
N PRO A 23 -7.58 -3.78 43.20
CA PRO A 23 -7.01 -2.98 44.28
C PRO A 23 -5.59 -2.44 43.99
N ILE A 24 -4.85 -3.17 43.15
CA ILE A 24 -3.56 -2.77 42.60
C ILE A 24 -3.65 -3.00 41.10
N SER A 25 -3.76 -1.93 40.33
CA SER A 25 -3.91 -1.97 38.87
C SER A 25 -2.60 -1.59 38.18
N ILE A 26 -2.33 -2.14 37.00
CA ILE A 26 -1.17 -1.78 36.17
C ILE A 26 -1.64 -0.95 34.96
N PHE A 27 -0.94 0.16 34.71
CA PHE A 27 -1.14 1.06 33.56
C PHE A 27 0.19 1.41 32.89
N ASN A 28 0.10 1.98 31.68
CA ASN A 28 1.24 2.36 30.84
C ASN A 28 2.25 1.21 30.69
N ASP A 29 1.74 -0.02 30.63
CA ASP A 29 2.57 -1.20 30.55
C ASP A 29 3.11 -1.42 29.14
N GLN A 30 4.36 -1.84 29.06
CA GLN A 30 5.05 -2.11 27.82
C GLN A 30 5.85 -3.39 27.97
N ASP A 31 5.43 -4.41 27.24
CA ASP A 31 6.14 -5.67 27.13
C ASP A 31 6.86 -5.75 25.78
N ILE A 32 8.18 -5.60 25.83
CA ILE A 32 9.05 -5.31 24.68
C ILE A 32 9.89 -6.54 24.39
N LEU A 33 9.73 -7.10 23.18
CA LEU A 33 10.51 -8.21 22.66
C LEU A 33 11.46 -7.71 21.57
N SER A 34 12.75 -8.05 21.64
CA SER A 34 13.77 -7.61 20.67
C SER A 34 14.57 -8.79 20.09
N ILE A 35 14.78 -8.79 18.77
CA ILE A 35 15.68 -9.76 18.11
C ILE A 35 17.14 -9.49 18.49
N SER A 36 17.57 -8.22 18.52
CA SER A 36 18.98 -7.86 18.74
C SER A 36 19.42 -8.00 20.19
N ALA A 37 18.54 -7.71 21.15
CA ALA A 37 18.83 -7.89 22.57
C ALA A 37 18.64 -9.36 23.01
N ALA A 38 17.85 -10.13 22.26
CA ALA A 38 17.28 -11.44 22.60
C ALA A 38 16.39 -11.48 23.86
N SER A 39 16.62 -10.58 24.82
CA SER A 39 15.84 -10.42 26.04
C SER A 39 14.50 -9.73 25.81
N ARG A 40 13.57 -10.02 26.72
CA ARG A 40 12.26 -9.40 26.86
C ARG A 40 12.29 -8.45 28.07
N THR A 41 11.80 -7.23 27.89
CA THR A 41 11.70 -6.22 28.94
C THR A 41 10.23 -5.93 29.22
N PHE A 42 9.86 -5.85 30.49
CA PHE A 42 8.55 -5.37 30.91
C PHE A 42 8.68 -4.09 31.72
N GLU A 43 7.94 -3.06 31.35
CA GLU A 43 7.81 -1.80 32.08
C GLU A 43 6.33 -1.57 32.41
N GLY A 44 6.03 -0.93 33.54
CA GLY A 44 4.66 -0.59 33.89
C GLY A 44 4.52 0.16 35.21
N THR A 45 3.40 0.85 35.38
CA THR A 45 3.11 1.62 36.59
C THR A 45 1.97 0.99 37.37
N LEU A 46 2.26 0.58 38.61
CA LEU A 46 1.28 0.10 39.57
C LEU A 46 0.58 1.29 40.23
N ILE A 47 -0.74 1.32 40.18
CA ILE A 47 -1.58 2.32 40.84
C ILE A 47 -2.21 1.70 42.08
N PHE A 48 -2.14 2.42 43.20
CA PHE A 48 -2.55 1.91 44.51
C PHE A 48 -3.14 2.98 45.42
N SER A 49 -4.00 2.57 46.36
CA SER A 49 -4.51 3.47 47.40
C SER A 49 -3.59 3.49 48.62
N ALA A 50 -3.80 4.45 49.53
CA ALA A 50 -3.04 4.52 50.78
C ALA A 50 -3.05 3.21 51.60
N LYS A 51 -4.06 2.35 51.42
CA LYS A 51 -4.17 1.05 52.10
C LYS A 51 -3.21 0.00 51.56
N GLU A 52 -2.94 0.00 50.26
CA GLU A 52 -2.08 -0.99 49.58
C GLU A 52 -0.61 -0.55 49.50
N ARG A 53 -0.28 0.68 49.94
CA ARG A 53 1.07 1.27 49.85
C ARG A 53 2.20 0.36 50.32
N ASP A 54 2.08 -0.19 51.54
CA ASP A 54 3.15 -1.02 52.12
C ASP A 54 3.27 -2.36 51.40
N GLN A 55 2.15 -2.89 50.90
CA GLN A 55 2.13 -4.10 50.08
C GLN A 55 2.84 -3.86 48.75
N VAL A 56 2.54 -2.78 48.03
CA VAL A 56 3.18 -2.44 46.74
C VAL A 56 4.69 -2.30 46.90
N LYS A 57 5.14 -1.53 47.90
CA LYS A 57 6.59 -1.40 48.21
C LYS A 57 7.26 -2.74 48.49
N SER A 58 6.56 -3.66 49.13
CA SER A 58 7.11 -4.98 49.45
C SER A 58 7.12 -5.91 48.24
N MET A 59 6.05 -5.94 47.45
CA MET A 59 5.88 -6.90 46.36
C MET A 59 6.68 -6.51 45.11
N ALA A 60 6.71 -5.22 44.77
CA ALA A 60 7.30 -4.70 43.55
C ALA A 60 8.71 -4.08 43.76
N ASN A 61 9.42 -4.52 44.81
CA ASN A 61 10.76 -4.03 45.09
C ASN A 61 11.80 -4.55 44.08
N TYR A 62 12.90 -3.83 43.88
CA TYR A 62 13.99 -4.29 43.03
C TYR A 62 14.54 -5.66 43.51
N GLY A 63 14.89 -6.52 42.56
CA GLY A 63 15.36 -7.88 42.79
C GLY A 63 14.26 -8.92 43.07
N ASN A 64 13.01 -8.51 43.32
CA ASN A 64 11.87 -9.42 43.32
C ASN A 64 11.52 -9.87 41.89
N TYR A 65 10.61 -10.84 41.78
CA TYR A 65 10.23 -11.43 40.50
C TYR A 65 8.78 -11.13 40.12
N ILE A 66 8.56 -11.04 38.81
CA ILE A 66 7.24 -10.96 38.19
C ILE A 66 7.04 -12.22 37.35
N LEU A 67 5.87 -12.84 37.50
CA LEU A 67 5.45 -13.99 36.73
C LEU A 67 4.09 -13.71 36.10
N TYR A 68 3.93 -14.07 34.83
CA TYR A 68 2.66 -13.97 34.11
C TYR A 68 2.63 -14.96 32.94
N LYS A 69 1.46 -15.14 32.33
CA LYS A 69 1.36 -15.80 31.03
C LYS A 69 1.01 -14.78 29.98
N ASP A 70 1.75 -14.76 28.89
CA ASP A 70 1.40 -13.92 27.75
C ASP A 70 0.17 -14.49 27.01
N GLU A 71 -0.27 -13.77 25.97
CA GLU A 71 -1.46 -14.11 25.18
C GLU A 71 -1.31 -15.41 24.40
N ASN A 72 -0.08 -15.88 24.17
CA ASN A 72 0.18 -17.19 23.58
C ASN A 72 0.14 -18.32 24.63
N GLY A 73 -0.16 -17.99 25.89
CA GLY A 73 -0.13 -18.91 27.01
C GLY A 73 1.29 -19.25 27.49
N GLN A 74 2.32 -18.55 27.01
CA GLN A 74 3.70 -18.82 27.40
C GLN A 74 3.99 -18.23 28.77
N SER A 75 4.57 -19.04 29.64
CA SER A 75 4.96 -18.63 30.99
C SER A 75 6.18 -17.72 30.95
N ILE A 76 6.06 -16.53 31.54
CA ILE A 76 7.10 -15.51 31.59
C ILE A 76 7.56 -15.33 33.03
N PHE A 77 8.88 -15.16 33.18
CA PHE A 77 9.55 -14.87 34.44
C PHE A 77 10.53 -13.73 34.23
N MET A 78 10.46 -12.71 35.09
CA MET A 78 11.31 -11.54 34.99
C MET A 78 11.81 -11.09 36.37
N THR A 79 13.00 -10.50 36.40
CA THR A 79 13.58 -9.87 37.59
C THR A 79 13.36 -8.37 37.54
N ILE A 80 12.81 -7.76 38.60
CA ILE A 80 12.65 -6.31 38.71
C ILE A 80 14.03 -5.67 38.86
N MET A 81 14.41 -4.83 37.93
CA MET A 81 15.74 -4.19 37.86
C MET A 81 15.72 -2.76 38.38
N GLU A 82 14.62 -2.04 38.13
CA GLU A 82 14.48 -0.62 38.44
C GLU A 82 13.07 -0.32 38.94
N ILE A 83 12.97 0.61 39.89
CA ILE A 83 11.71 1.05 40.50
C ILE A 83 11.70 2.56 40.71
N GLU A 84 10.53 3.18 40.59
CA GLU A 84 10.27 4.55 41.06
C GLU A 84 8.97 4.55 41.89
N HIS A 85 8.91 5.30 42.99
CA HIS A 85 7.78 5.26 43.91
C HIS A 85 7.31 6.66 44.29
N ASP A 86 6.10 7.03 43.85
CA ASP A 86 5.41 8.25 44.26
C ASP A 86 4.23 7.92 45.19
N PRO A 87 4.41 8.03 46.52
CA PRO A 87 3.36 7.71 47.48
C PRO A 87 2.26 8.77 47.57
N LYS A 88 2.46 9.96 46.97
CA LYS A 88 1.51 11.08 46.98
C LYS A 88 0.50 10.92 45.85
N GLU A 89 0.98 10.61 44.66
CA GLU A 89 0.13 10.34 43.50
C GLU A 89 -0.39 8.89 43.48
N GLY A 90 0.20 8.00 44.30
CA GLY A 90 -0.25 6.61 44.42
C GLY A 90 0.28 5.72 43.31
N GLU A 91 1.49 6.01 42.85
CA GLU A 91 2.11 5.39 41.67
C GLU A 91 3.42 4.68 42.02
N HIS A 92 3.66 3.53 41.39
CA HIS A 92 4.91 2.78 41.53
C HIS A 92 5.32 2.18 40.18
N PHE A 93 6.32 2.78 39.55
CA PHE A 93 6.88 2.30 38.30
C PHE A 93 7.86 1.15 38.54
N ILE A 94 7.86 0.19 37.63
CA ILE A 94 8.77 -0.95 37.59
C ILE A 94 9.32 -1.18 36.18
N ARG A 95 10.57 -1.63 36.10
CA ARG A 95 11.17 -2.21 34.89
C ARG A 95 11.81 -3.55 35.23
N ALA A 96 11.54 -4.57 34.43
CA ALA A 96 11.97 -5.95 34.68
C ALA A 96 12.50 -6.64 33.41
N GLU A 97 13.43 -7.59 33.58
CA GLU A 97 14.08 -8.33 32.48
C GLU A 97 14.10 -9.85 32.69
N ASP A 98 14.01 -10.61 31.59
CA ASP A 98 13.93 -12.07 31.59
C ASP A 98 15.30 -12.80 31.58
N ALA A 99 16.34 -12.17 31.02
CA ALA A 99 17.71 -12.72 30.97
C ALA A 99 18.33 -12.91 32.37
N GLY A 100 17.79 -12.24 33.38
CA GLY A 100 18.22 -12.34 34.78
C GLY A 100 19.59 -11.70 35.05
N MET A 101 19.87 -11.47 36.34
CA MET A 101 21.07 -10.75 36.76
C MET A 101 22.39 -11.44 36.38
N ASP A 102 22.44 -12.77 36.38
CA ASP A 102 23.67 -13.51 36.12
C ASP A 102 24.14 -13.35 34.67
N LEU A 103 23.22 -13.33 33.71
CA LEU A 103 23.58 -13.09 32.30
C LEU A 103 23.88 -11.61 32.03
N ILE A 104 23.10 -10.70 32.63
CA ILE A 104 23.20 -9.26 32.39
C ILE A 104 24.46 -8.67 33.05
N ASN A 105 24.81 -9.09 34.27
CA ASN A 105 25.90 -8.51 35.05
C ASN A 105 27.12 -9.42 35.19
N GLY A 106 26.99 -10.74 34.98
CA GLY A 106 28.12 -11.67 35.02
C GLY A 106 29.13 -11.34 33.93
N LEU A 107 30.43 -11.44 34.23
CA LEU A 107 31.50 -11.04 33.32
C LEU A 107 32.29 -12.26 32.83
N VAL A 108 32.69 -12.21 31.56
CA VAL A 108 33.58 -13.19 30.93
C VAL A 108 34.73 -12.49 30.21
N ASP A 109 35.93 -12.98 30.46
CA ASP A 109 37.18 -12.43 29.95
C ASP A 109 37.46 -12.83 28.50
N ALA A 110 38.58 -12.34 27.97
CA ALA A 110 39.12 -12.77 26.68
C ALA A 110 39.26 -14.31 26.64
N TYR A 111 38.95 -14.91 25.49
CA TYR A 111 39.03 -16.36 25.30
C TYR A 111 39.46 -16.71 23.88
N SER A 112 40.30 -17.72 23.74
CA SER A 112 40.75 -18.25 22.44
C SER A 112 40.64 -19.77 22.46
N ALA A 113 39.74 -20.31 21.63
CA ALA A 113 39.57 -21.75 21.52
C ALA A 113 40.79 -22.39 20.82
N THR A 114 41.24 -23.54 21.33
CA THR A 114 42.36 -24.30 20.73
C THR A 114 41.89 -25.39 19.75
N LYS A 115 40.57 -25.60 19.64
CA LYS A 115 39.92 -26.57 18.75
C LYS A 115 38.54 -26.05 18.36
N ALA A 116 37.95 -26.65 17.32
CA ALA A 116 36.55 -26.41 16.99
C ALA A 116 35.65 -26.90 18.13
N MET A 117 34.70 -26.06 18.54
CA MET A 117 33.74 -26.34 19.60
C MET A 117 32.33 -26.00 19.11
N THR A 118 31.34 -26.74 19.60
CA THR A 118 29.91 -26.50 19.36
C THR A 118 29.40 -25.31 20.18
N PHE A 119 28.24 -24.77 19.81
CA PHE A 119 27.60 -23.71 20.61
C PHE A 119 27.39 -24.15 22.06
N ALA A 120 26.98 -25.40 22.30
CA ALA A 120 26.75 -25.95 23.63
C ALA A 120 28.02 -26.01 24.50
N GLU A 121 29.18 -26.32 23.89
CA GLU A 121 30.45 -26.32 24.60
C GLU A 121 30.89 -24.90 25.00
N TYR A 122 30.71 -23.90 24.12
CA TYR A 122 30.97 -22.50 24.47
C TYR A 122 29.97 -21.97 25.50
N PHE A 123 28.68 -22.31 25.38
CA PHE A 123 27.65 -21.92 26.35
C PHE A 123 28.01 -22.44 27.75
N LYS A 124 28.41 -23.72 27.86
CA LYS A 124 28.83 -24.30 29.14
C LYS A 124 30.06 -23.60 29.74
N LEU A 125 30.95 -23.11 28.88
CA LEU A 125 32.14 -22.37 29.32
C LEU A 125 31.80 -20.98 29.85
N PHE A 126 30.88 -20.27 29.20
CA PHE A 126 30.60 -18.86 29.50
C PHE A 126 29.41 -18.64 30.44
N ALA A 127 28.44 -19.55 30.46
CA ALA A 127 27.18 -19.40 31.19
C ALA A 127 26.82 -20.64 32.03
N GLY A 128 27.71 -21.63 32.14
CA GLY A 128 27.40 -22.93 32.76
C GLY A 128 27.07 -22.90 34.26
N ASP A 129 27.42 -21.83 34.97
CA ASP A 129 27.15 -21.62 36.40
C ASP A 129 25.99 -20.65 36.68
N THR A 130 25.36 -20.11 35.64
CA THR A 130 24.28 -19.11 35.74
C THR A 130 22.93 -19.71 36.12
N GLY A 131 22.81 -21.04 36.09
CA GLY A 131 21.54 -21.75 36.27
C GLY A 131 20.63 -21.73 35.04
N PHE A 132 21.09 -21.20 33.90
CA PHE A 132 20.46 -21.40 32.60
C PHE A 132 20.97 -22.66 31.91
N GLU A 133 20.07 -23.36 31.22
CA GLU A 133 20.37 -24.50 30.37
C GLU A 133 20.06 -24.15 28.91
N ILE A 134 20.56 -24.94 27.95
CA ILE A 134 20.13 -24.81 26.56
C ILE A 134 18.78 -25.53 26.40
N GLY A 135 17.79 -24.82 25.88
CA GLY A 135 16.52 -25.40 25.47
C GLY A 135 16.59 -25.91 24.02
N ILE A 136 15.97 -25.18 23.11
CA ILE A 136 16.03 -25.43 21.66
C ILE A 136 17.47 -25.17 21.16
N ASN A 137 17.98 -26.02 20.28
CA ASN A 137 19.28 -25.81 19.63
C ASN A 137 19.28 -26.29 18.17
N GLU A 138 18.86 -25.41 17.28
CA GLU A 138 18.75 -25.68 15.84
C GLU A 138 20.11 -25.73 15.11
N ILE A 139 21.18 -25.27 15.78
CA ILE A 139 22.55 -25.21 15.25
C ILE A 139 23.49 -26.24 15.91
N SER A 140 22.93 -27.25 16.58
CA SER A 140 23.67 -28.27 17.33
C SER A 140 24.71 -29.04 16.51
N ASN A 141 24.55 -29.11 15.19
CA ASN A 141 25.47 -29.76 14.27
C ASN A 141 26.66 -28.88 13.84
N LEU A 142 26.68 -27.60 14.20
CA LEU A 142 27.75 -26.67 13.84
C LEU A 142 28.85 -26.64 14.91
N SER A 143 30.10 -26.49 14.47
CA SER A 143 31.24 -26.20 15.32
C SER A 143 32.11 -25.09 14.72
N ARG A 144 32.76 -24.31 15.58
CA ARG A 144 33.61 -23.16 15.21
C ARG A 144 34.80 -23.05 16.16
N THR A 145 35.94 -22.60 15.64
CA THR A 145 37.11 -22.19 16.45
C THR A 145 37.09 -20.67 16.55
N LEU A 146 36.77 -20.13 17.72
CA LEU A 146 36.50 -18.70 17.90
C LEU A 146 37.49 -18.06 18.88
N LYS A 147 37.71 -16.75 18.71
CA LYS A 147 38.60 -15.93 19.53
C LYS A 147 37.96 -14.58 19.84
N TRP A 148 38.07 -14.14 21.09
CA TRP A 148 37.68 -12.81 21.57
C TRP A 148 38.87 -12.15 22.26
N GLU A 149 39.27 -10.99 21.76
CA GLU A 149 40.49 -10.27 22.16
C GLU A 149 40.23 -9.10 23.14
N SER A 150 38.97 -8.74 23.39
CA SER A 150 38.60 -7.54 24.16
C SER A 150 38.57 -7.75 25.68
N GLU A 151 38.54 -6.64 26.43
CA GLU A 151 38.29 -6.59 27.89
C GLU A 151 36.95 -7.25 28.27
N SER A 152 36.79 -7.56 29.57
CA SER A 152 35.67 -8.30 30.15
C SER A 152 34.32 -7.73 29.70
N GLN A 153 33.45 -8.59 29.15
CA GLN A 153 32.09 -8.25 28.73
C GLN A 153 31.06 -9.09 29.48
N THR A 154 29.80 -8.68 29.44
CA THR A 154 28.73 -9.45 30.11
C THR A 154 28.54 -10.82 29.46
N ILE A 155 28.06 -11.80 30.22
CA ILE A 155 27.78 -13.15 29.70
C ILE A 155 26.75 -13.06 28.57
N LEU A 156 25.69 -12.24 28.71
CA LEU A 156 24.69 -12.03 27.67
C LEU A 156 25.32 -11.48 26.38
N ALA A 157 26.17 -10.45 26.48
CA ALA A 157 26.86 -9.89 25.31
C ALA A 157 27.76 -10.93 24.63
N ARG A 158 28.45 -11.76 25.44
CA ARG A 158 29.24 -12.88 24.90
C ARG A 158 28.39 -13.92 24.19
N LEU A 159 27.23 -14.28 24.73
CA LEU A 159 26.32 -15.25 24.11
C LEU A 159 25.71 -14.72 22.80
N LEU A 160 25.32 -13.44 22.75
CA LEU A 160 24.85 -12.78 21.52
C LEU A 160 25.96 -12.75 20.45
N SER A 161 27.19 -12.39 20.85
CA SER A 161 28.36 -12.45 19.97
C SER A 161 28.62 -13.87 19.47
N LEU A 162 28.52 -14.87 20.36
CA LEU A 162 28.66 -16.28 20.00
C LEU A 162 27.60 -16.72 18.99
N ALA A 163 26.32 -16.39 19.20
CA ALA A 163 25.24 -16.74 18.29
C ALA A 163 25.45 -16.13 16.89
N THR A 164 25.90 -14.87 16.84
CA THR A 164 26.28 -14.19 15.58
C THR A 164 27.34 -14.97 14.79
N GLN A 165 28.37 -15.50 15.47
CA GLN A 165 29.44 -16.29 14.84
C GLN A 165 28.99 -17.68 14.35
N PHE A 166 27.83 -18.15 14.82
CA PHE A 166 27.20 -19.39 14.38
C PHE A 166 26.08 -19.09 13.37
N ASP A 167 26.48 -18.52 12.22
CA ASP A 167 25.61 -18.24 11.07
C ASP A 167 24.46 -17.25 11.39
N ASN A 168 24.73 -16.25 12.23
CA ASN A 168 23.74 -15.29 12.72
C ASN A 168 22.54 -15.94 13.41
N ALA A 169 22.78 -16.99 14.20
CA ALA A 169 21.77 -17.58 15.05
C ALA A 169 21.21 -16.56 16.04
N GLU A 170 19.96 -16.75 16.44
CA GLU A 170 19.19 -15.85 17.27
C GLU A 170 18.80 -16.53 18.57
N LEU A 171 18.84 -15.77 19.67
CA LEU A 171 18.54 -16.28 21.00
C LEU A 171 17.14 -15.86 21.46
N SER A 172 16.55 -16.65 22.35
CA SER A 172 15.39 -16.28 23.17
C SER A 172 15.45 -16.96 24.53
N PHE A 173 14.65 -16.49 25.48
CA PHE A 173 14.54 -17.10 26.80
C PHE A 173 13.18 -17.77 27.00
N SER A 174 13.19 -18.92 27.65
CA SER A 174 11.96 -19.63 28.03
C SER A 174 12.09 -20.27 29.41
N PHE A 175 10.94 -20.48 30.05
CA PHE A 175 10.87 -20.86 31.47
C PHE A 175 9.87 -21.99 31.71
N GLU A 176 10.25 -22.93 32.55
CA GLU A 176 9.34 -23.95 33.09
C GLU A 176 8.92 -23.54 34.49
N ILE A 177 7.62 -23.28 34.69
CA ILE A 177 7.07 -22.73 35.94
C ILE A 177 6.01 -23.68 36.49
N THR A 178 6.13 -24.05 37.76
CA THR A 178 5.13 -24.85 38.51
C THR A 178 4.62 -24.04 39.69
N GLY A 179 3.35 -23.64 39.66
CA GLY A 179 2.81 -22.68 40.62
C GLY A 179 3.51 -21.32 40.47
N THR A 180 4.19 -20.86 41.52
CA THR A 180 5.03 -19.65 41.49
C THR A 180 6.53 -19.93 41.36
N GLN A 181 6.93 -21.21 41.32
CA GLN A 181 8.34 -21.59 41.28
C GLN A 181 8.83 -21.78 39.84
N VAL A 182 9.96 -21.14 39.53
CA VAL A 182 10.71 -21.39 38.29
C VAL A 182 11.57 -22.64 38.48
N VAL A 183 11.24 -23.69 37.75
CA VAL A 183 11.92 -24.99 37.80
C VAL A 183 13.12 -25.02 36.85
N LYS A 184 12.99 -24.42 35.66
CA LYS A 184 14.05 -24.32 34.66
C LYS A 184 14.05 -22.98 33.94
N ARG A 185 15.25 -22.56 33.51
CA ARG A 185 15.51 -21.38 32.70
C ARG A 185 16.30 -21.82 31.48
N PHE A 186 15.83 -21.46 30.30
CA PHE A 186 16.44 -21.88 29.06
C PHE A 186 16.93 -20.68 28.24
N VAL A 187 18.07 -20.87 27.60
CA VAL A 187 18.48 -20.10 26.42
C VAL A 187 18.20 -20.96 25.21
N ASP A 188 17.22 -20.55 24.42
CA ASP A 188 16.87 -21.19 23.16
C ASP A 188 17.69 -20.58 22.03
N VAL A 189 18.20 -21.44 21.14
CA VAL A 189 19.09 -21.08 20.04
C VAL A 189 18.45 -21.47 18.72
N HIS A 190 18.02 -20.47 17.97
CA HIS A 190 17.31 -20.59 16.70
C HIS A 190 18.25 -20.22 15.55
N LYS A 191 18.10 -20.87 14.39
CA LYS A 191 18.75 -20.41 13.16
C LYS A 191 18.20 -19.04 12.75
N LYS A 192 16.89 -18.87 12.89
CA LYS A 192 16.17 -17.61 12.65
C LYS A 192 14.79 -17.71 13.32
N ARG A 193 14.40 -16.70 14.09
CA ARG A 193 13.10 -16.63 14.77
C ARG A 193 12.02 -16.07 13.84
N GLY A 194 10.79 -16.49 14.07
CA GLY A 194 9.61 -16.06 13.33
C GLY A 194 9.35 -16.86 12.05
N ALA A 195 8.15 -16.68 11.50
CA ALA A 195 7.69 -17.35 10.31
C ALA A 195 7.20 -16.35 9.27
N ASP A 196 7.24 -16.75 8.00
CA ASP A 196 6.47 -16.07 6.96
C ASP A 196 5.03 -16.61 6.97
N LYS A 197 4.13 -15.84 7.59
CA LYS A 197 2.70 -16.15 7.64
C LYS A 197 1.91 -15.36 6.58
N ARG A 198 2.58 -14.66 5.67
CA ARG A 198 1.97 -13.82 4.62
C ARG A 198 0.98 -12.77 5.16
N ILE A 199 1.27 -12.22 6.35
CA ILE A 199 0.49 -11.12 6.93
C ILE A 199 0.81 -9.85 6.14
N THR A 200 -0.22 -9.16 5.64
CA THR A 200 -0.08 -7.96 4.81
C THR A 200 -0.72 -6.77 5.49
N LEU A 201 -0.03 -5.63 5.48
CA LEU A 201 -0.49 -4.33 5.98
C LEU A 201 -0.60 -3.35 4.82
N TYR A 202 -1.73 -2.64 4.72
CA TYR A 202 -2.01 -1.72 3.61
C TYR A 202 -1.91 -0.25 4.05
N MET A 203 -1.38 0.59 3.17
CA MET A 203 -1.40 2.06 3.32
C MET A 203 -2.83 2.56 3.51
N ASP A 204 -3.01 3.54 4.39
CA ASP A 204 -4.29 4.17 4.77
C ASP A 204 -5.32 3.26 5.48
N LYS A 205 -5.00 1.97 5.69
CA LYS A 205 -5.79 1.02 6.48
C LYS A 205 -5.03 0.58 7.74
N ASP A 206 -3.85 0.01 7.53
CA ASP A 206 -3.01 -0.60 8.58
C ASP A 206 -1.71 0.18 8.78
N ILE A 207 -1.31 0.99 7.79
CA ILE A 207 -0.09 1.79 7.77
C ILE A 207 -0.48 3.26 7.59
N ASN A 208 -0.02 4.13 8.48
CA ASN A 208 -0.21 5.58 8.38
C ASN A 208 0.78 6.20 7.38
N ASN A 209 2.01 5.69 7.32
CA ASN A 209 3.07 6.27 6.50
C ASN A 209 4.23 5.28 6.24
N ILE A 210 4.84 5.37 5.06
CA ILE A 210 6.10 4.69 4.71
C ILE A 210 7.08 5.74 4.19
N VAL A 211 8.13 6.01 4.96
CA VAL A 211 9.19 6.94 4.57
C VAL A 211 10.34 6.17 3.92
N THR A 212 10.58 6.43 2.63
CA THR A 212 11.71 5.84 1.89
C THR A 212 12.96 6.72 2.04
N LYS A 213 14.07 6.14 2.51
CA LYS A 213 15.39 6.80 2.61
C LYS A 213 16.40 6.06 1.73
N ALA A 214 16.97 6.74 0.75
CA ALA A 214 17.96 6.16 -0.15
C ALA A 214 19.32 6.88 -0.07
N ASN A 215 20.41 6.13 -0.18
CA ASN A 215 21.75 6.69 -0.35
C ASN A 215 22.63 5.80 -1.24
N ILE A 216 23.74 6.35 -1.73
CA ILE A 216 24.70 5.63 -2.59
C ILE A 216 26.13 5.67 -2.02
N TYR A 217 26.29 5.98 -0.72
CA TYR A 217 27.62 6.08 -0.11
C TYR A 217 28.42 4.79 -0.27
N ASP A 218 27.73 3.65 -0.15
CA ASP A 218 28.32 2.33 -0.25
C ASP A 218 28.26 1.67 -1.62
N LEU A 219 27.72 2.39 -2.62
CA LEU A 219 27.51 1.85 -3.96
C LEU A 219 28.85 1.50 -4.65
N CYS A 220 28.96 0.30 -5.19
CA CYS A 220 30.09 -0.12 -6.02
C CYS A 220 29.65 -1.07 -7.15
N THR A 221 30.33 -1.00 -8.28
CA THR A 221 30.07 -1.83 -9.47
C THR A 221 31.20 -2.85 -9.72
N ALA A 222 32.19 -2.91 -8.82
CA ALA A 222 33.26 -3.90 -8.82
C ALA A 222 33.86 -4.08 -7.41
N ILE A 223 34.25 -5.31 -7.08
CA ILE A 223 34.90 -5.64 -5.80
C ILE A 223 36.25 -6.33 -6.02
N VAL A 224 37.24 -5.87 -5.26
CA VAL A 224 38.51 -6.59 -5.02
C VAL A 224 38.39 -7.33 -3.70
N ALA A 225 38.55 -8.65 -3.75
CA ALA A 225 38.32 -9.50 -2.58
C ALA A 225 39.61 -10.15 -2.08
N THR A 226 39.76 -10.20 -0.76
CA THR A 226 40.79 -10.98 -0.05
C THR A 226 40.09 -11.86 0.98
N GLY A 227 40.43 -13.15 1.02
CA GLY A 227 39.90 -14.11 2.00
C GLY A 227 40.86 -14.34 3.17
N GLY A 228 40.60 -15.38 3.95
CA GLY A 228 41.47 -15.83 5.03
C GLY A 228 42.75 -16.50 4.50
N THR A 229 43.73 -16.67 5.38
CA THR A 229 44.98 -17.39 5.09
C THR A 229 44.79 -18.88 5.36
N PRO A 230 44.86 -19.76 4.34
CA PRO A 230 44.73 -21.20 4.54
C PRO A 230 45.85 -21.75 5.43
N GLU A 231 45.56 -22.81 6.17
CA GLU A 231 46.54 -23.47 7.03
C GLU A 231 47.80 -23.89 6.25
N GLY A 232 48.98 -23.50 6.74
CA GLY A 232 50.27 -23.76 6.09
C GLY A 232 50.63 -22.80 4.93
N LYS A 233 49.90 -21.70 4.74
CA LYS A 233 50.23 -20.61 3.81
C LYS A 233 50.57 -19.32 4.56
N ASN A 234 51.34 -18.44 3.92
CA ASN A 234 51.72 -17.13 4.48
C ASN A 234 50.88 -15.98 3.93
N GLU A 235 50.10 -16.21 2.87
CA GLU A 235 49.35 -15.19 2.16
C GLU A 235 47.85 -15.55 2.13
N PRO A 236 46.96 -14.56 2.29
CA PRO A 236 45.52 -14.76 2.19
C PRO A 236 45.09 -15.12 0.76
N ILE A 237 44.01 -15.88 0.62
CA ILE A 237 43.46 -16.20 -0.71
C ILE A 237 42.86 -14.94 -1.38
N ASN A 238 42.82 -14.95 -2.71
CA ASN A 238 42.12 -13.94 -3.51
C ASN A 238 41.55 -14.60 -4.78
N LEU A 239 40.90 -13.84 -5.67
CA LEU A 239 40.28 -14.39 -6.89
C LEU A 239 41.18 -14.37 -8.14
N LYS A 240 42.47 -14.02 -8.03
CA LYS A 240 43.39 -14.07 -9.17
C LYS A 240 43.58 -15.52 -9.63
N GLY A 241 43.47 -15.75 -10.94
CA GLY A 241 43.56 -17.08 -11.54
C GLY A 241 42.34 -17.99 -11.32
N TYR A 242 41.33 -17.56 -10.54
CA TYR A 242 40.12 -18.36 -10.33
C TYR A 242 39.25 -18.40 -11.59
N ASN A 243 38.71 -19.59 -11.91
CA ASN A 243 37.88 -19.80 -13.07
C ASN A 243 36.40 -19.72 -12.67
N TYR A 244 35.80 -18.57 -12.90
CA TYR A 244 34.37 -18.34 -12.74
C TYR A 244 33.73 -17.98 -14.09
N LYS A 245 32.52 -18.50 -14.35
CA LYS A 245 31.68 -18.13 -15.48
C LYS A 245 30.24 -18.00 -14.99
N ASP A 246 29.71 -16.78 -15.02
CA ASP A 246 28.31 -16.53 -14.73
C ASP A 246 27.41 -17.15 -15.82
N PRO A 247 26.41 -17.98 -15.47
CA PRO A 247 25.43 -18.51 -16.42
C PRO A 247 24.69 -17.43 -17.24
N ASN A 248 24.51 -16.23 -16.66
CA ASN A 248 23.75 -15.14 -17.27
C ASN A 248 24.63 -14.04 -17.90
N GLY A 249 25.94 -14.06 -17.62
CA GLY A 249 26.92 -13.11 -18.17
C GLY A 249 26.93 -11.71 -17.55
N ARG A 250 26.21 -11.47 -16.44
CA ARG A 250 26.22 -10.21 -15.68
C ARG A 250 27.52 -10.02 -14.91
N PHE A 251 27.99 -11.06 -14.23
CA PHE A 251 29.21 -11.00 -13.40
C PHE A 251 30.43 -11.50 -14.16
N VAL A 252 31.42 -10.62 -14.30
CA VAL A 252 32.67 -10.92 -15.01
C VAL A 252 33.84 -10.85 -14.03
N LEU A 253 34.52 -11.99 -13.86
CA LEU A 253 35.77 -12.06 -13.11
C LEU A 253 36.96 -11.79 -14.02
N ASN A 254 37.69 -10.71 -13.76
CA ASN A 254 38.96 -10.47 -14.42
C ASN A 254 40.04 -11.36 -13.79
N LYS A 255 40.37 -12.47 -14.45
CA LYS A 255 41.30 -13.50 -13.93
C LYS A 255 42.71 -12.98 -13.63
N THR A 256 43.17 -11.96 -14.35
CA THR A 256 44.51 -11.38 -14.17
C THR A 256 44.58 -10.52 -12.91
N THR A 257 43.53 -9.76 -12.64
CA THR A 257 43.51 -8.80 -11.52
C THR A 257 42.79 -9.33 -10.28
N GLY A 258 41.91 -10.32 -10.43
CA GLY A 258 41.08 -10.88 -9.36
C GLY A 258 39.86 -10.02 -9.02
N VAL A 259 39.51 -9.04 -9.87
CA VAL A 259 38.39 -8.12 -9.63
C VAL A 259 37.11 -8.69 -10.22
N MET A 260 36.06 -8.77 -9.40
CA MET A 260 34.71 -9.12 -9.84
C MET A 260 33.98 -7.86 -10.29
N GLN A 261 33.35 -7.88 -11.46
CA GLN A 261 32.70 -6.73 -12.10
C GLN A 261 31.23 -7.05 -12.40
N ASP A 262 30.33 -6.10 -12.13
CA ASP A 262 28.94 -6.18 -12.55
C ASP A 262 28.72 -5.35 -13.82
N MET A 263 28.45 -6.06 -14.91
CA MET A 263 28.34 -5.49 -16.26
C MET A 263 27.00 -4.80 -16.53
N GLU A 264 25.99 -4.97 -15.66
CA GLU A 264 24.72 -4.24 -15.78
C GLU A 264 24.77 -2.93 -15.00
N SER A 265 25.26 -2.96 -13.75
CA SER A 265 25.36 -1.75 -12.92
C SER A 265 26.30 -0.70 -13.50
N VAL A 266 27.37 -1.11 -14.19
CA VAL A 266 28.32 -0.19 -14.83
C VAL A 266 27.65 0.65 -15.93
N LYS A 267 26.60 0.13 -16.59
CA LYS A 267 25.86 0.90 -17.60
C LYS A 267 25.12 2.09 -17.01
N ILE A 268 24.78 2.01 -15.72
CA ILE A 268 24.03 3.03 -14.98
C ILE A 268 24.97 4.01 -14.28
N TRP A 269 25.98 3.48 -13.59
CA TRP A 269 26.79 4.27 -12.64
C TRP A 269 28.19 4.64 -13.15
N SER A 270 28.57 4.18 -14.35
CA SER A 270 29.89 4.50 -14.89
C SER A 270 30.06 5.99 -15.14
N ARG A 271 31.23 6.50 -14.72
CA ARG A 271 31.69 7.85 -15.08
C ARG A 271 31.85 8.10 -16.59
N LEU A 272 31.75 7.06 -17.42
CA LEU A 272 31.84 7.13 -18.88
C LEU A 272 30.47 7.22 -19.56
N LEU A 273 29.38 7.19 -18.80
CA LEU A 273 28.01 7.31 -19.31
C LEU A 273 27.82 8.70 -19.96
N SER A 274 27.35 8.70 -21.20
CA SER A 274 27.02 9.92 -21.95
C SER A 274 26.06 9.61 -23.09
N ASN A 275 25.46 10.61 -23.73
CA ASN A 275 24.59 10.41 -24.90
C ASN A 275 25.30 9.66 -26.05
N ASN A 276 26.64 9.80 -26.15
CA ASN A 276 27.46 9.13 -27.16
C ASN A 276 27.99 7.76 -26.70
N ASN A 277 27.76 7.41 -25.44
CA ASN A 277 28.09 6.12 -24.84
C ASN A 277 27.01 5.73 -23.82
N PRO A 278 25.79 5.38 -24.27
CA PRO A 278 24.67 5.08 -23.39
C PRO A 278 24.80 3.71 -22.69
N ASN A 279 25.74 2.87 -23.12
CA ASN A 279 25.96 1.52 -22.56
C ASN A 279 27.46 1.28 -22.28
N PRO A 280 28.07 2.00 -21.33
CA PRO A 280 29.47 1.82 -20.98
C PRO A 280 29.74 0.41 -20.45
N ASN A 281 30.88 -0.18 -20.83
CA ASN A 281 31.38 -1.47 -20.35
C ASN A 281 32.66 -1.35 -19.50
N ALA A 282 32.99 -0.13 -19.09
CA ALA A 282 34.20 0.23 -18.34
C ALA A 282 33.90 1.42 -17.42
N GLY A 283 34.85 1.79 -16.55
CA GLY A 283 34.69 2.89 -15.60
C GLY A 283 33.99 2.49 -14.29
N HIS A 284 34.19 1.25 -13.85
CA HIS A 284 33.61 0.71 -12.61
C HIS A 284 34.03 1.50 -11.37
N ILE A 285 33.09 1.63 -10.43
CA ILE A 285 33.32 2.09 -9.06
C ILE A 285 33.79 0.89 -8.25
N GLN A 286 35.04 0.89 -7.81
CA GLN A 286 35.69 -0.26 -7.20
C GLN A 286 35.83 -0.10 -5.68
N ARG A 287 35.54 -1.17 -4.93
CA ARG A 287 35.82 -1.26 -3.49
C ARG A 287 36.66 -2.49 -3.14
N VAL A 288 37.32 -2.44 -1.99
CA VAL A 288 38.10 -3.57 -1.43
C VAL A 288 37.33 -4.15 -0.25
N LYS A 289 37.18 -5.48 -0.20
CA LYS A 289 36.51 -6.22 0.88
C LYS A 289 37.34 -7.43 1.32
N THR A 290 37.31 -7.71 2.62
CA THR A 290 37.94 -8.86 3.26
C THR A 290 36.90 -9.84 3.79
N TYR A 291 37.22 -11.14 3.73
CA TYR A 291 36.36 -12.23 4.19
C TYR A 291 37.20 -13.26 4.98
N GLU A 292 36.59 -13.96 5.91
CA GLU A 292 37.29 -14.97 6.74
C GLU A 292 37.48 -16.32 6.04
N THR A 293 36.75 -16.57 4.95
CA THR A 293 36.80 -17.87 4.25
C THR A 293 38.19 -18.13 3.64
N THR A 294 38.69 -19.35 3.83
CA THR A 294 39.92 -19.84 3.21
C THR A 294 39.67 -20.63 1.92
N ASP A 295 38.42 -20.70 1.45
CA ASP A 295 38.01 -21.37 0.21
C ASP A 295 37.71 -20.37 -0.92
N GLN A 296 38.38 -20.49 -2.07
CA GLN A 296 38.25 -19.55 -3.19
C GLN A 296 36.86 -19.55 -3.83
N LYS A 297 36.15 -20.69 -3.83
CA LYS A 297 34.78 -20.74 -4.36
C LYS A 297 33.83 -19.96 -3.46
N THR A 298 33.89 -20.22 -2.16
CA THR A 298 33.09 -19.53 -1.14
C THR A 298 33.41 -18.02 -1.13
N LEU A 299 34.68 -17.64 -1.32
CA LEU A 299 35.07 -16.24 -1.50
C LEU A 299 34.39 -15.62 -2.72
N CYS A 300 34.39 -16.32 -3.86
CA CYS A 300 33.73 -15.86 -5.09
C CYS A 300 32.21 -15.69 -4.88
N ASP A 301 31.55 -16.66 -4.26
CA ASP A 301 30.10 -16.65 -3.99
C ASP A 301 29.72 -15.49 -3.05
N ASN A 302 30.53 -15.24 -2.01
CA ASN A 302 30.30 -14.12 -1.10
C ASN A 302 30.47 -12.76 -1.79
N VAL A 303 31.46 -12.63 -2.67
CA VAL A 303 31.70 -11.39 -3.44
C VAL A 303 30.55 -11.10 -4.40
N ILE A 304 30.00 -12.12 -5.06
CA ILE A 304 28.83 -11.95 -5.95
C ILE A 304 27.63 -11.46 -5.13
N ARG A 305 27.32 -12.12 -4.01
CA ARG A 305 26.22 -11.73 -3.12
C ARG A 305 26.36 -10.30 -2.59
N GLU A 306 27.59 -9.90 -2.25
CA GLU A 306 27.88 -8.52 -1.83
C GLU A 306 27.69 -7.54 -2.99
N LEU A 307 28.22 -7.85 -4.17
CA LEU A 307 28.14 -6.97 -5.34
C LEU A 307 26.70 -6.83 -5.86
N GLU A 308 25.88 -7.87 -5.74
CA GLU A 308 24.44 -7.81 -6.02
C GLU A 308 23.73 -6.76 -5.17
N LYS A 309 24.10 -6.63 -3.89
CA LYS A 309 23.55 -5.63 -2.97
C LYS A 309 24.18 -4.25 -3.18
N ALA A 310 25.51 -4.18 -3.18
CA ALA A 310 26.25 -2.93 -3.24
C ALA A 310 26.20 -2.26 -4.62
N SER A 311 25.75 -2.94 -5.67
CA SER A 311 25.55 -2.34 -7.00
C SER A 311 24.26 -1.54 -7.14
N GLN A 312 23.40 -1.57 -6.12
CA GLN A 312 22.16 -0.83 -6.03
C GLN A 312 22.27 0.30 -4.99
N PRO A 313 21.46 1.38 -5.11
CA PRO A 313 21.30 2.32 -4.01
C PRO A 313 20.87 1.60 -2.72
N ALA A 314 21.46 1.97 -1.59
CA ALA A 314 21.04 1.50 -0.30
C ALA A 314 19.73 2.19 0.08
N ILE A 315 18.63 1.43 0.06
CA ILE A 315 17.28 1.92 0.38
C ILE A 315 16.87 1.35 1.74
N ASN A 316 16.43 2.22 2.64
CA ASN A 316 15.85 1.88 3.92
C ASN A 316 14.43 2.46 4.01
N TYR A 317 13.59 1.83 4.82
CA TYR A 317 12.21 2.26 5.03
C TYR A 317 11.95 2.49 6.52
N GLU A 318 11.16 3.49 6.83
CA GLU A 318 10.59 3.71 8.15
C GLU A 318 9.08 3.66 8.02
N THR A 319 8.44 2.77 8.78
CA THR A 319 7.00 2.50 8.66
C THR A 319 6.30 2.94 9.93
N ASP A 320 5.26 3.75 9.80
CA ASP A 320 4.34 4.10 10.88
C ASP A 320 3.10 3.21 10.77
N ILE A 321 2.97 2.25 11.69
CA ILE A 321 1.91 1.24 11.67
C ILE A 321 0.72 1.78 12.47
N ALA A 322 -0.45 1.84 11.83
CA ALA A 322 -1.71 2.22 12.45
C ALA A 322 -2.32 1.03 13.20
N ASN A 323 -2.38 -0.13 12.55
CA ASN A 323 -3.03 -1.33 13.06
C ASN A 323 -2.13 -2.55 12.80
N LEU A 324 -1.72 -3.25 13.85
CA LEU A 324 -0.98 -4.50 13.75
C LEU A 324 -1.86 -5.68 14.19
N PRO A 325 -2.03 -6.74 13.38
CA PRO A 325 -2.82 -7.90 13.77
C PRO A 325 -2.27 -8.64 15.00
N ASP A 326 -3.17 -9.12 15.87
CA ASP A 326 -2.84 -9.80 17.15
C ASP A 326 -2.02 -11.10 16.99
N ASN A 327 -2.00 -11.70 15.79
CA ASN A 327 -1.29 -12.95 15.51
C ASN A 327 0.17 -12.75 15.04
N VAL A 328 0.62 -11.50 14.92
CA VAL A 328 1.99 -11.14 14.55
C VAL A 328 2.94 -11.44 15.72
N LYS A 329 4.03 -12.17 15.45
CA LYS A 329 5.05 -12.50 16.44
C LYS A 329 6.38 -11.85 16.09
N ILE A 330 7.20 -11.64 17.11
CA ILE A 330 8.58 -11.19 16.94
C ILE A 330 9.35 -12.10 15.98
N GLY A 331 10.05 -11.48 15.03
CA GLY A 331 10.79 -12.17 13.97
C GLY A 331 9.97 -12.59 12.75
N ASP A 332 8.63 -12.51 12.78
CA ASP A 332 7.78 -12.83 11.63
C ASP A 332 8.10 -11.90 10.44
N THR A 333 7.91 -12.41 9.23
CA THR A 333 7.93 -11.61 8.00
C THR A 333 6.52 -11.09 7.72
N ILE A 334 6.40 -9.79 7.54
CA ILE A 334 5.16 -9.10 7.14
C ILE A 334 5.35 -8.37 5.81
N TYR A 335 4.25 -8.13 5.11
CA TYR A 335 4.23 -7.48 3.81
C TYR A 335 3.58 -6.11 3.93
N LEU A 336 4.18 -5.11 3.30
CA LEU A 336 3.69 -3.73 3.31
C LEU A 336 3.32 -3.32 1.89
N VAL A 337 2.14 -2.73 1.73
CA VAL A 337 1.56 -2.39 0.44
C VAL A 337 1.14 -0.93 0.42
N ASP A 338 1.76 -0.14 -0.46
CA ASP A 338 1.29 1.17 -0.88
C ASP A 338 0.97 1.11 -2.38
N GLU A 339 -0.31 0.99 -2.70
CA GLU A 339 -0.78 0.85 -4.08
C GLU A 339 -0.66 2.16 -4.87
N ASN A 340 -0.78 3.31 -4.20
CA ASN A 340 -0.71 4.63 -4.84
C ASN A 340 0.70 4.90 -5.36
N GLU A 341 1.72 4.59 -4.54
CA GLU A 341 3.13 4.72 -4.90
C GLU A 341 3.70 3.46 -5.59
N LYS A 342 2.90 2.40 -5.73
CA LYS A 342 3.31 1.09 -6.26
C LYS A 342 4.51 0.51 -5.51
N LEU A 343 4.56 0.73 -4.19
CA LEU A 343 5.63 0.29 -3.32
C LEU A 343 5.18 -0.97 -2.56
N PHE A 344 5.90 -2.07 -2.78
CA PHE A 344 5.60 -3.35 -2.16
C PHE A 344 6.84 -3.88 -1.46
N LEU A 345 6.74 -4.10 -0.15
CA LEU A 345 7.86 -4.51 0.68
C LEU A 345 7.53 -5.79 1.42
N SER A 346 8.53 -6.62 1.68
CA SER A 346 8.50 -7.48 2.87
C SER A 346 9.43 -6.88 3.91
N ALA A 347 9.05 -6.97 5.16
CA ALA A 347 9.81 -6.50 6.30
C ALA A 347 9.72 -7.52 7.43
N ARG A 348 10.76 -7.61 8.23
CA ARG A 348 10.80 -8.47 9.40
C ARG A 348 10.50 -7.66 10.65
N VAL A 349 9.71 -8.23 11.55
CA VAL A 349 9.44 -7.65 12.87
C VAL A 349 10.68 -7.81 13.75
N LEU A 350 11.43 -6.73 13.97
CA LEU A 350 12.69 -6.72 14.73
C LEU A 350 12.47 -6.42 16.22
N GLU A 351 11.45 -5.64 16.53
CA GLU A 351 10.98 -5.36 17.88
C GLU A 351 9.46 -5.37 17.89
N LEU A 352 8.87 -5.89 18.96
CA LEU A 352 7.42 -5.93 19.18
C LEU A 352 7.13 -5.51 20.62
N THR A 353 6.31 -4.48 20.78
CA THR A 353 5.84 -3.99 22.08
C THR A 353 4.35 -4.26 22.23
N ARG A 354 3.95 -4.90 23.32
CA ARG A 354 2.56 -5.15 23.69
C ARG A 354 2.18 -4.34 24.93
N CYS A 355 1.07 -3.62 24.86
CA CYS A 355 0.43 -3.00 26.02
C CYS A 355 -0.83 -3.79 26.39
N TYR A 356 -0.82 -4.48 27.52
CA TYR A 356 -1.93 -5.32 27.99
C TYR A 356 -3.07 -4.51 28.61
N SER A 357 -2.82 -3.29 29.10
CA SER A 357 -3.89 -2.43 29.64
C SER A 357 -4.73 -1.76 28.55
N THR A 358 -4.13 -1.34 27.44
CA THR A 358 -4.85 -0.71 26.31
C THR A 358 -5.18 -1.66 25.17
N ASN A 359 -4.68 -2.89 25.20
CA ASN A 359 -4.81 -3.87 24.12
C ASN A 359 -4.18 -3.37 22.79
N GLU A 360 -3.05 -2.66 22.88
CA GLU A 360 -2.32 -2.11 21.71
C GLU A 360 -1.03 -2.89 21.39
N TYR A 361 -0.61 -2.86 20.13
CA TYR A 361 0.69 -3.34 19.66
C TYR A 361 1.46 -2.23 18.98
N LYS A 362 2.79 -2.26 19.11
CA LYS A 362 3.73 -1.46 18.31
C LYS A 362 4.84 -2.36 17.80
N ALA A 363 5.30 -2.16 16.57
CA ALA A 363 6.38 -2.96 16.00
C ALA A 363 7.42 -2.07 15.30
N THR A 364 8.68 -2.44 15.47
CA THR A 364 9.79 -1.89 14.67
C THR A 364 10.11 -2.89 13.57
N LEU A 365 10.00 -2.45 12.32
CA LEU A 365 10.24 -3.27 11.14
C LEU A 365 11.63 -2.99 10.56
N GLY A 366 12.28 -4.03 10.05
CA GLY A 366 13.56 -3.93 9.35
C GLY A 366 13.76 -5.06 8.35
N ASP A 367 14.99 -5.24 7.87
CA ASP A 367 15.33 -6.22 6.81
C ASP A 367 14.45 -6.09 5.56
N TYR A 368 14.12 -4.85 5.18
CA TYR A 368 13.19 -4.58 4.08
C TYR A 368 13.71 -5.12 2.75
N LEU A 369 12.83 -5.79 2.01
CA LEU A 369 13.08 -6.26 0.65
C LEU A 369 12.01 -5.73 -0.28
N ILE A 370 12.41 -5.02 -1.34
CA ILE A 370 11.53 -4.62 -2.43
C ILE A 370 10.99 -5.89 -3.08
N GLN A 371 9.67 -5.95 -3.20
CA GLN A 371 8.98 -6.98 -3.94
C GLN A 371 8.67 -6.45 -5.34
N ASP A 372 8.82 -7.29 -6.37
CA ASP A 372 8.41 -6.96 -7.74
C ASP A 372 6.87 -6.72 -7.86
N GLY A 373 6.14 -7.00 -6.77
CA GLY A 373 4.74 -6.67 -6.50
C GLY A 373 4.23 -7.47 -5.29
N GLY A 374 3.51 -6.84 -4.35
CA GLY A 374 3.06 -7.49 -3.09
C GLY A 374 2.01 -8.58 -3.31
N VAL A 375 1.33 -8.49 -4.44
CA VAL A 375 0.23 -9.35 -4.91
C VAL A 375 0.74 -10.37 -5.95
N SER A 376 1.93 -10.15 -6.54
CA SER A 376 2.42 -10.87 -7.74
C SER A 376 2.78 -12.34 -7.52
N GLN A 377 3.49 -12.68 -6.44
CA GLN A 377 4.01 -14.03 -6.24
C GLN A 377 2.93 -15.00 -5.72
N SER A 378 2.12 -14.58 -4.74
CA SER A 378 1.03 -15.41 -4.20
C SER A 378 -0.07 -15.68 -5.24
N LEU A 379 -0.37 -14.71 -6.10
CA LEU A 379 -1.34 -14.91 -7.19
C LEU A 379 -0.82 -15.72 -8.35
N LYS A 380 0.49 -15.66 -8.61
CA LYS A 380 1.13 -16.56 -9.55
C LYS A 380 1.13 -18.00 -9.02
N GLU A 381 1.39 -18.18 -7.73
CA GLU A 381 1.32 -19.48 -7.05
C GLU A 381 -0.13 -20.02 -7.01
N LEU A 382 -1.12 -19.18 -6.70
CA LEU A 382 -2.53 -19.54 -6.77
C LEU A 382 -2.96 -19.85 -8.21
N ALA A 383 -2.53 -19.06 -9.19
CA ALA A 383 -2.75 -19.34 -10.61
C ALA A 383 -2.12 -20.68 -11.02
N ASP A 384 -0.93 -21.02 -10.53
CA ASP A 384 -0.27 -22.30 -10.79
C ASP A 384 -0.97 -23.49 -10.11
N GLN A 385 -1.63 -23.25 -8.96
CA GLN A 385 -2.53 -24.22 -8.33
C GLN A 385 -3.83 -24.40 -9.14
N LEU A 386 -4.45 -23.31 -9.61
CA LEU A 386 -5.71 -23.35 -10.35
C LEU A 386 -5.57 -23.88 -11.79
N LYS A 387 -4.39 -23.76 -12.41
CA LYS A 387 -4.07 -24.37 -13.72
C LYS A 387 -4.22 -25.91 -13.73
N GLN A 388 -4.32 -26.52 -12.56
CA GLN A 388 -4.56 -27.94 -12.37
C GLN A 388 -6.07 -28.21 -12.34
N ALA A 389 -6.74 -28.29 -13.50
CA ALA A 389 -8.15 -28.71 -13.61
C ALA A 389 -8.21 -30.08 -14.33
N THR A 390 -8.85 -31.14 -13.85
CA THR A 390 -10.16 -31.32 -13.19
C THR A 390 -10.03 -32.13 -11.89
N THR A 391 -10.75 -31.80 -10.81
CA THR A 391 -10.68 -32.61 -9.56
C THR A 391 -11.83 -33.61 -9.49
N TYR A 392 -11.50 -34.88 -9.28
CA TYR A 392 -12.44 -35.97 -9.06
C TYR A 392 -12.41 -36.39 -7.59
N VAL A 393 -13.55 -36.81 -7.05
CA VAL A 393 -13.62 -37.39 -5.70
C VAL A 393 -13.62 -38.90 -5.84
N TRP A 394 -12.57 -39.55 -5.35
CA TRP A 394 -12.49 -41.00 -5.25
C TRP A 394 -13.02 -41.45 -3.90
N ILE A 395 -13.96 -42.40 -3.92
CA ILE A 395 -14.47 -43.06 -2.71
C ILE A 395 -14.20 -44.56 -2.81
N ARG A 396 -13.60 -45.13 -1.77
CA ARG A 396 -13.36 -46.57 -1.63
C ARG A 396 -13.65 -47.07 -0.22
N TYR A 397 -13.96 -48.35 -0.13
CA TYR A 397 -14.28 -49.06 1.11
C TYR A 397 -13.35 -50.25 1.30
N ALA A 398 -13.01 -50.62 2.52
CA ALA A 398 -12.07 -51.70 2.85
C ALA A 398 -12.46 -52.45 4.14
N ASP A 399 -11.85 -53.60 4.36
CA ASP A 399 -12.08 -54.46 5.53
C ASP A 399 -11.29 -53.97 6.76
N ASP A 400 -10.18 -53.26 6.58
CA ASP A 400 -9.31 -52.78 7.67
C ASP A 400 -8.66 -51.40 7.38
N GLU A 401 -7.87 -50.90 8.35
CA GLU A 401 -7.21 -49.60 8.31
C GLU A 401 -6.03 -49.53 7.33
N GLU A 402 -5.55 -50.69 6.87
CA GLU A 402 -4.55 -50.84 5.82
C GLU A 402 -5.16 -50.82 4.41
N GLY A 403 -6.48 -50.91 4.29
CA GLY A 403 -7.20 -50.91 3.03
C GLY A 403 -7.35 -52.30 2.38
N ASN A 404 -7.13 -53.39 3.12
CA ASN A 404 -7.29 -54.74 2.59
C ASN A 404 -8.75 -55.02 2.21
N GLY A 405 -8.95 -55.81 1.14
CA GLY A 405 -10.28 -56.10 0.62
C GLY A 405 -11.00 -54.87 0.03
N ILE A 406 -10.25 -53.91 -0.52
CA ILE A 406 -10.78 -52.69 -1.12
C ILE A 406 -11.90 -52.95 -2.14
N SER A 407 -12.91 -52.09 -2.13
CA SER A 407 -14.12 -52.21 -2.93
C SER A 407 -14.70 -50.82 -3.24
N ALA A 408 -15.31 -50.68 -4.42
CA ALA A 408 -16.13 -49.51 -4.76
C ALA A 408 -17.49 -49.53 -4.03
N LEU A 409 -17.88 -50.70 -3.51
CA LEU A 409 -19.12 -50.90 -2.77
C LEU A 409 -18.86 -51.10 -1.27
N PRO A 410 -19.66 -50.45 -0.40
CA PRO A 410 -19.54 -50.50 1.05
C PRO A 410 -19.99 -51.81 1.71
N ALA A 411 -20.74 -52.67 1.01
CA ALA A 411 -21.35 -53.86 1.59
C ALA A 411 -20.29 -54.81 2.18
N GLY A 412 -20.39 -55.08 3.49
CA GLY A 412 -19.47 -55.94 4.24
C GLY A 412 -18.10 -55.32 4.56
N LYS A 413 -17.91 -54.02 4.30
CA LYS A 413 -16.66 -53.28 4.53
C LYS A 413 -16.73 -52.43 5.79
N THR A 414 -15.60 -52.27 6.48
CA THR A 414 -15.49 -51.64 7.82
C THR A 414 -14.82 -50.27 7.79
N TYR A 415 -14.08 -49.93 6.72
CA TYR A 415 -13.32 -48.68 6.54
C TYR A 415 -13.66 -47.96 5.22
N ILE A 416 -13.73 -46.63 5.21
CA ILE A 416 -13.98 -45.78 4.04
C ILE A 416 -12.79 -44.83 3.86
N ALA A 417 -12.41 -44.57 2.60
CA ALA A 417 -11.46 -43.52 2.26
C ALA A 417 -12.08 -42.62 1.18
N ILE A 418 -11.94 -41.30 1.39
CA ILE A 418 -12.32 -40.27 0.43
C ILE A 418 -11.03 -39.55 0.04
N LYS A 419 -10.73 -39.51 -1.25
CA LYS A 419 -9.52 -38.88 -1.79
C LYS A 419 -9.88 -38.00 -2.98
N GLN A 420 -9.51 -36.73 -2.93
CA GLN A 420 -9.60 -35.85 -4.09
C GLN A 420 -8.39 -36.09 -5.00
N VAL A 421 -8.62 -36.27 -6.30
CA VAL A 421 -7.57 -36.56 -7.28
C VAL A 421 -7.73 -35.73 -8.54
N LEU A 422 -6.61 -35.18 -9.00
CA LEU A 422 -6.54 -34.33 -10.17
C LEU A 422 -6.44 -35.15 -11.46
N GLY A 423 -7.30 -34.85 -12.44
CA GLY A 423 -7.21 -35.29 -13.83
C GLY A 423 -7.52 -36.76 -14.08
N VAL A 424 -7.84 -37.53 -13.03
CA VAL A 424 -8.06 -38.97 -13.13
C VAL A 424 -9.50 -39.32 -12.69
N PRO A 425 -10.40 -39.56 -13.67
CA PRO A 425 -11.82 -39.81 -13.38
C PRO A 425 -12.07 -41.13 -12.66
N THR A 426 -11.23 -42.12 -12.88
CA THR A 426 -11.44 -43.47 -12.33
C THR A 426 -10.72 -43.60 -11.00
N ALA A 427 -11.48 -43.85 -9.95
CA ALA A 427 -10.93 -44.12 -8.62
C ALA A 427 -10.04 -45.38 -8.63
N SER A 428 -8.86 -45.29 -7.99
CA SER A 428 -7.91 -46.40 -7.90
C SER A 428 -8.45 -47.52 -7.00
N ASP A 429 -8.16 -48.77 -7.36
CA ASP A 429 -8.41 -49.96 -6.52
C ASP A 429 -7.12 -50.46 -5.82
N ASN A 430 -6.07 -49.64 -5.78
CA ASN A 430 -4.87 -49.93 -5.02
C ASN A 430 -4.98 -49.34 -3.59
N PRO A 431 -4.97 -50.17 -2.52
CA PRO A 431 -5.05 -49.70 -1.14
C PRO A 431 -3.97 -48.67 -0.77
N ALA A 432 -2.79 -48.74 -1.40
CA ALA A 432 -1.69 -47.81 -1.15
C ALA A 432 -2.02 -46.35 -1.52
N ASP A 433 -2.93 -46.14 -2.48
CA ASP A 433 -3.32 -44.79 -2.90
C ASP A 433 -4.17 -44.07 -1.85
N TYR A 434 -4.70 -44.79 -0.86
CA TYR A 434 -5.54 -44.28 0.22
C TYR A 434 -4.86 -44.41 1.59
N ARG A 435 -3.54 -44.66 1.62
CA ARG A 435 -2.79 -44.90 2.84
C ARG A 435 -2.92 -43.72 3.81
N GLY A 436 -3.41 -44.00 5.03
CA GLY A 436 -3.66 -43.00 6.07
C GLY A 436 -4.98 -42.22 5.91
N LEU A 437 -5.79 -42.55 4.91
CA LEU A 437 -7.12 -41.95 4.68
C LEU A 437 -8.27 -42.89 5.09
N TRP A 438 -7.98 -44.13 5.47
CA TRP A 438 -8.97 -45.11 5.89
C TRP A 438 -9.56 -44.75 7.25
N VAL A 439 -10.87 -44.52 7.28
CA VAL A 439 -11.63 -44.21 8.49
C VAL A 439 -12.65 -45.32 8.71
N LYS A 440 -12.68 -45.88 9.92
CA LYS A 440 -13.66 -46.90 10.27
C LYS A 440 -15.07 -46.32 10.22
N PHE A 441 -16.00 -46.92 9.48
CA PHE A 441 -17.35 -46.37 9.22
C PHE A 441 -18.50 -47.32 9.57
N VAL A 442 -18.22 -48.52 10.09
CA VAL A 442 -19.28 -49.42 10.57
C VAL A 442 -19.43 -49.33 12.08
N GLY A 443 -20.57 -48.76 12.50
CA GLY A 443 -21.29 -49.03 13.76
C GLY A 443 -20.62 -48.57 15.05
N GLU A 444 -21.20 -47.51 15.63
CA GLU A 444 -20.91 -46.85 16.93
C GLU A 444 -19.88 -45.71 16.89
N GLY A 445 -20.37 -44.51 17.25
CA GLY A 445 -19.73 -43.22 17.06
C GLY A 445 -18.23 -43.19 17.30
N VAL A 446 -17.50 -42.70 16.31
CA VAL A 446 -16.06 -42.45 16.39
C VAL A 446 -15.81 -41.28 17.36
N PRO A 447 -15.05 -41.48 18.45
CA PRO A 447 -14.68 -40.39 19.35
C PRO A 447 -13.74 -39.40 18.64
N GLY A 448 -14.14 -38.14 18.56
CA GLY A 448 -13.28 -37.02 18.19
C GLY A 448 -12.34 -36.62 19.34
N PRO A 449 -11.33 -35.76 19.07
CA PRO A 449 -10.47 -35.19 20.09
C PRO A 449 -11.31 -34.53 21.21
N PRO A 450 -10.93 -34.65 22.50
CA PRO A 450 -11.68 -34.01 23.58
C PRO A 450 -11.76 -32.49 23.36
N GLY A 451 -12.97 -31.92 23.46
CA GLY A 451 -13.15 -30.47 23.49
C GLY A 451 -12.54 -29.85 24.75
N GLU A 452 -12.49 -28.52 24.84
CA GLU A 452 -11.91 -27.73 25.95
C GLU A 452 -12.39 -28.13 27.36
N ASN A 453 -13.50 -28.87 27.44
CA ASN A 453 -14.20 -29.37 28.61
C ASN A 453 -14.02 -30.89 28.86
N GLY A 454 -13.17 -31.58 28.11
CA GLY A 454 -12.76 -32.98 28.35
C GLY A 454 -13.80 -34.06 27.99
N GLN A 455 -14.92 -33.69 27.37
CA GLN A 455 -15.96 -34.62 26.91
C GLN A 455 -15.67 -35.07 25.45
N PRO A 456 -15.77 -36.38 25.12
CA PRO A 456 -15.62 -36.85 23.75
C PRO A 456 -16.82 -36.43 22.89
N THR A 457 -16.57 -35.95 21.68
CA THR A 457 -17.61 -35.64 20.68
C THR A 457 -17.65 -36.71 19.59
N TYR A 458 -18.80 -36.93 18.97
CA TYR A 458 -19.04 -37.98 18.00
C TYR A 458 -19.48 -37.41 16.65
N THR A 459 -19.11 -38.10 15.57
CA THR A 459 -19.63 -37.85 14.21
C THR A 459 -20.47 -39.05 13.78
N TRP A 460 -21.71 -38.79 13.35
CA TRP A 460 -22.67 -39.77 12.85
C TRP A 460 -22.76 -39.73 11.33
N LEU A 461 -23.04 -40.87 10.70
CA LEU A 461 -23.08 -41.02 9.25
C LEU A 461 -24.24 -41.93 8.82
N LYS A 462 -25.05 -41.46 7.88
CA LYS A 462 -26.19 -42.21 7.32
C LYS A 462 -26.29 -42.07 5.80
N TYR A 463 -27.08 -42.90 5.16
CA TYR A 463 -27.35 -42.88 3.71
C TYR A 463 -28.83 -42.76 3.40
N ALA A 464 -29.21 -42.08 2.33
CA ALA A 464 -30.62 -41.84 1.97
C ALA A 464 -30.86 -41.80 0.46
N ASP A 465 -32.14 -41.88 0.08
CA ASP A 465 -32.58 -41.84 -1.32
C ASP A 465 -32.55 -40.43 -1.91
N ASP A 466 -32.71 -39.39 -1.09
CA ASP A 466 -32.83 -38.00 -1.52
C ASP A 466 -32.17 -36.99 -0.55
N TYR A 467 -32.17 -35.71 -0.93
CA TYR A 467 -31.59 -34.61 -0.14
C TYR A 467 -32.36 -34.31 1.17
N GLN A 468 -33.55 -34.87 1.33
CA GLN A 468 -34.37 -34.74 2.54
C GLN A 468 -34.07 -35.87 3.53
N GLY A 469 -33.23 -36.84 3.14
CA GLY A 469 -32.88 -37.99 3.95
C GLY A 469 -33.96 -39.07 3.98
N THR A 470 -34.81 -39.14 2.95
CA THR A 470 -35.88 -40.15 2.86
C THR A 470 -35.30 -41.56 2.79
N ASN A 471 -35.92 -42.50 3.51
CA ASN A 471 -35.42 -43.88 3.69
C ASN A 471 -33.97 -43.94 4.18
N MET A 472 -33.64 -43.05 5.13
CA MET A 472 -32.36 -43.04 5.83
C MET A 472 -32.01 -44.40 6.42
N THR A 473 -30.77 -44.85 6.21
CA THR A 473 -30.29 -46.17 6.62
C THR A 473 -28.79 -46.14 6.87
N ASP A 474 -28.30 -47.11 7.64
CA ASP A 474 -26.87 -47.42 7.78
C ASP A 474 -26.33 -48.19 6.57
N ASP A 475 -27.23 -48.75 5.74
CA ASP A 475 -26.90 -49.48 4.52
C ASP A 475 -26.87 -48.56 3.28
N PRO A 476 -25.69 -48.20 2.77
CA PRO A 476 -25.54 -47.40 1.54
C PRO A 476 -26.05 -48.05 0.25
N THR A 477 -26.46 -49.32 0.27
CA THR A 477 -26.88 -50.05 -0.94
C THR A 477 -28.15 -49.42 -1.53
N GLY A 478 -28.06 -48.93 -2.76
CA GLY A 478 -29.18 -48.29 -3.47
C GLY A 478 -29.49 -46.85 -3.03
N LYS A 479 -28.60 -46.23 -2.24
CA LYS A 479 -28.75 -44.86 -1.72
C LYS A 479 -27.91 -43.86 -2.50
N TYR A 480 -28.44 -42.67 -2.72
CA TYR A 480 -27.84 -41.62 -3.57
C TYR A 480 -27.20 -40.49 -2.76
N TYR A 481 -27.59 -40.34 -1.49
CA TYR A 481 -27.14 -39.27 -0.60
C TYR A 481 -26.42 -39.82 0.63
N ILE A 482 -25.40 -39.09 1.09
CA ILE A 482 -24.73 -39.32 2.38
C ILE A 482 -25.06 -38.18 3.34
N GLY A 483 -25.42 -38.52 4.57
CA GLY A 483 -25.78 -37.61 5.65
C GLY A 483 -24.71 -37.61 6.71
N LEU A 484 -24.22 -36.43 7.11
CA LEU A 484 -23.24 -36.27 8.19
C LEU A 484 -23.77 -35.41 9.33
N ALA A 485 -23.50 -35.85 10.57
CA ALA A 485 -23.83 -35.12 11.79
C ALA A 485 -22.59 -35.05 12.70
N THR A 486 -21.98 -33.87 12.86
CA THR A 486 -20.74 -33.71 13.65
C THR A 486 -21.00 -33.11 15.04
N ASN A 487 -19.99 -33.17 15.92
CA ASN A 487 -19.98 -32.54 17.26
C ASN A 487 -21.11 -33.02 18.19
N LYS A 488 -21.51 -34.28 18.08
CA LYS A 488 -22.57 -34.85 18.89
C LYS A 488 -22.02 -35.30 20.23
N LEU A 489 -22.77 -35.11 21.31
CA LEU A 489 -22.33 -35.46 22.68
C LEU A 489 -22.64 -36.91 23.06
N THR A 490 -23.23 -37.69 22.15
CA THR A 490 -23.57 -39.10 22.36
C THR A 490 -23.09 -39.96 21.19
N ALA A 491 -22.64 -41.17 21.52
CA ALA A 491 -22.25 -42.18 20.55
C ALA A 491 -23.46 -42.78 19.81
N THR A 492 -24.68 -42.62 20.35
CA THR A 492 -25.92 -43.13 19.76
C THR A 492 -26.39 -42.20 18.63
N GLU A 493 -26.39 -42.73 17.41
CA GLU A 493 -26.83 -42.01 16.23
C GLU A 493 -28.33 -41.73 16.20
N SER A 494 -28.72 -40.55 15.71
CA SER A 494 -30.12 -40.20 15.51
C SER A 494 -30.70 -40.94 14.30
N ASN A 495 -32.00 -41.25 14.35
CA ASN A 495 -32.75 -41.72 13.19
C ASN A 495 -33.67 -40.63 12.61
N ASP A 496 -33.51 -39.37 13.02
CA ASP A 496 -34.18 -38.24 12.38
C ASP A 496 -33.33 -37.72 11.20
N PRO A 497 -33.82 -37.79 9.95
CA PRO A 497 -33.12 -37.26 8.79
C PRO A 497 -32.69 -35.79 8.92
N LYS A 498 -33.39 -34.97 9.73
CA LYS A 498 -33.07 -33.55 9.94
C LYS A 498 -31.79 -33.33 10.75
N ASP A 499 -31.36 -34.33 11.51
CA ASP A 499 -30.13 -34.23 12.30
C ASP A 499 -28.86 -34.31 11.44
N TYR A 500 -29.01 -34.72 10.18
CA TYR A 500 -27.94 -34.96 9.22
C TYR A 500 -27.96 -33.90 8.11
N LYS A 501 -26.77 -33.52 7.64
CA LYS A 501 -26.62 -32.73 6.41
C LYS A 501 -26.38 -33.66 5.25
N TRP A 502 -27.30 -33.67 4.29
CA TRP A 502 -27.31 -34.57 3.15
C TRP A 502 -26.58 -33.99 1.95
N GLN A 503 -25.72 -34.80 1.34
CA GLN A 503 -25.01 -34.48 0.11
C GLN A 503 -25.22 -35.60 -0.91
N LEU A 504 -25.60 -35.24 -2.13
CA LEU A 504 -25.72 -36.16 -3.24
C LEU A 504 -24.31 -36.64 -3.64
N VAL A 505 -24.11 -37.95 -3.67
CA VAL A 505 -22.80 -38.55 -3.96
C VAL A 505 -22.84 -39.58 -5.09
N LYS A 506 -24.03 -39.99 -5.56
CA LYS A 506 -24.21 -40.94 -6.67
C LYS A 506 -25.43 -40.58 -7.53
N GLY A 507 -25.32 -40.68 -8.86
CA GLY A 507 -26.45 -40.56 -9.80
C GLY A 507 -27.35 -41.81 -9.81
N GLU A 508 -28.51 -41.76 -10.52
CA GLU A 508 -29.49 -42.87 -10.60
C GLU A 508 -28.90 -44.21 -11.10
N ASP A 509 -27.81 -44.15 -11.88
CA ASP A 509 -27.05 -45.26 -12.46
C ASP A 509 -25.82 -45.67 -11.64
N GLY A 510 -25.55 -45.00 -10.51
CA GLY A 510 -24.40 -45.24 -9.67
C GLY A 510 -23.11 -44.52 -10.09
N GLN A 511 -23.16 -43.59 -11.06
CA GLN A 511 -22.00 -42.76 -11.43
C GLN A 511 -21.68 -41.69 -10.37
N ASP A 512 -20.39 -41.47 -10.16
CA ASP A 512 -19.86 -40.42 -9.28
C ASP A 512 -20.09 -39.04 -9.93
N ALA A 513 -20.30 -38.00 -9.11
CA ALA A 513 -20.52 -36.65 -9.63
C ALA A 513 -19.22 -36.02 -10.19
N HIS A 514 -19.31 -35.42 -11.37
CA HIS A 514 -18.25 -34.61 -11.98
C HIS A 514 -18.27 -33.19 -11.42
N ILE A 515 -17.09 -32.64 -11.10
CA ILE A 515 -16.93 -31.24 -10.69
C ILE A 515 -16.08 -30.53 -11.74
N TYR A 516 -16.71 -29.65 -12.52
CA TYR A 516 -16.05 -28.82 -13.50
C TYR A 516 -15.77 -27.42 -12.96
N GLN A 517 -14.67 -26.83 -13.41
CA GLN A 517 -14.24 -25.47 -13.06
C GLN A 517 -14.20 -24.59 -14.30
N ALA A 518 -14.69 -23.36 -14.16
CA ALA A 518 -14.53 -22.30 -15.14
C ALA A 518 -14.04 -21.02 -14.45
N TYR A 519 -13.61 -20.04 -15.24
CA TYR A 519 -12.99 -18.81 -14.78
C TYR A 519 -13.62 -17.60 -15.46
N SER A 520 -13.70 -16.48 -14.73
CA SER A 520 -14.26 -15.23 -15.22
C SER A 520 -13.67 -14.04 -14.46
N TRP A 521 -13.85 -12.85 -15.01
CA TRP A 521 -13.51 -11.57 -14.37
C TRP A 521 -14.73 -10.87 -13.75
N SER A 522 -15.92 -11.44 -13.86
CA SER A 522 -17.14 -10.89 -13.27
C SER A 522 -17.84 -11.90 -12.36
N PRO A 523 -18.59 -11.42 -11.34
CA PRO A 523 -19.27 -12.28 -10.37
C PRO A 523 -20.40 -13.14 -10.95
N ASP A 524 -20.89 -12.79 -12.13
CA ASP A 524 -21.93 -13.52 -12.88
C ASP A 524 -21.34 -14.45 -13.96
N GLY A 525 -20.02 -14.49 -14.10
CA GLY A 525 -19.36 -15.31 -15.10
C GLY A 525 -19.36 -14.73 -16.52
N ALA A 526 -19.97 -13.57 -16.77
CA ALA A 526 -20.19 -13.04 -18.12
C ALA A 526 -18.92 -12.42 -18.76
N ASP A 527 -18.08 -11.74 -17.98
CA ASP A 527 -16.84 -11.14 -18.48
C ASP A 527 -15.77 -12.23 -18.68
N ARG A 528 -15.34 -12.41 -19.93
CA ARG A 528 -14.23 -13.29 -20.32
C ARG A 528 -14.34 -14.71 -19.74
N PHE A 529 -15.55 -15.28 -19.73
CA PHE A 529 -15.80 -16.68 -19.37
C PHE A 529 -14.82 -17.61 -20.10
N THR A 530 -14.16 -18.49 -19.36
CA THR A 530 -13.27 -19.49 -19.93
C THR A 530 -13.25 -20.76 -19.08
N THR A 531 -13.35 -21.92 -19.72
CA THR A 531 -13.21 -23.22 -19.04
C THR A 531 -11.75 -23.65 -18.87
N THR A 532 -10.84 -22.98 -19.56
CA THR A 532 -9.38 -23.17 -19.43
C THR A 532 -8.78 -21.98 -18.71
N TYR A 533 -7.91 -22.24 -17.73
CA TYR A 533 -7.20 -21.17 -17.05
C TYR A 533 -6.28 -20.44 -18.05
N PRO A 534 -6.40 -19.12 -18.23
CA PRO A 534 -5.62 -18.40 -19.22
C PRO A 534 -4.16 -18.27 -18.80
N ASN A 535 -3.24 -18.45 -19.73
CA ASN A 535 -1.81 -18.21 -19.48
C ASN A 535 -1.45 -16.72 -19.58
N GLU A 536 -0.25 -16.36 -19.15
CA GLU A 536 0.25 -14.99 -19.24
C GLU A 536 0.43 -14.57 -20.70
N ASN A 537 0.00 -13.36 -21.04
CA ASN A 537 0.37 -12.75 -22.30
C ASN A 537 1.79 -12.18 -22.19
N ILE A 538 2.71 -12.66 -23.03
CA ILE A 538 4.11 -12.23 -22.98
C ILE A 538 4.39 -10.98 -23.82
N LEU A 539 3.34 -10.34 -24.37
CA LEU A 539 3.44 -9.13 -25.19
C LEU A 539 2.99 -7.88 -24.42
N LEU A 540 3.76 -6.81 -24.53
CA LEU A 540 3.40 -5.48 -24.03
C LEU A 540 2.57 -4.69 -25.05
N GLY A 541 1.72 -3.78 -24.59
CA GLY A 541 1.00 -2.81 -25.42
C GLY A 541 -0.07 -3.44 -26.29
N THR A 542 -0.70 -4.53 -25.84
CA THR A 542 -1.72 -5.26 -26.62
C THR A 542 -3.14 -4.70 -26.49
N LYS A 543 -3.34 -3.72 -25.61
CA LYS A 543 -4.59 -2.94 -25.48
C LYS A 543 -4.76 -1.88 -26.57
N PHE A 544 -3.67 -1.45 -27.21
CA PHE A 544 -3.66 -0.37 -28.21
C PHE A 544 -4.37 0.90 -27.72
N GLU A 545 -3.83 1.51 -26.68
CA GLU A 545 -4.30 2.80 -26.14
C GLU A 545 -3.67 3.98 -26.90
N ASP A 546 -2.44 3.81 -27.40
CA ASP A 546 -1.75 4.75 -28.29
C ASP A 546 -1.30 4.05 -29.59
N THR A 547 -1.31 4.81 -30.70
CA THR A 547 -0.63 4.44 -31.95
C THR A 547 0.86 4.06 -31.80
N ASN A 548 1.51 4.45 -30.70
CA ASN A 548 2.91 4.20 -30.41
C ASN A 548 3.15 2.96 -29.53
N ASP A 549 2.11 2.35 -28.97
CA ASP A 549 2.23 1.11 -28.17
C ASP A 549 2.96 0.02 -28.95
N TRP A 550 2.70 -0.02 -30.26
CA TRP A 550 3.43 -0.84 -31.22
C TRP A 550 4.23 0.05 -32.18
N PRO A 551 5.53 0.28 -31.91
CA PRO A 551 6.38 1.03 -32.83
C PRO A 551 6.46 0.39 -34.22
N ILE A 552 6.89 1.19 -35.21
CA ILE A 552 7.16 0.69 -36.55
C ILE A 552 8.42 -0.18 -36.49
N ILE A 553 8.26 -1.44 -36.89
CA ILE A 553 9.33 -2.43 -36.85
C ILE A 553 9.87 -2.73 -38.25
N TRP A 554 9.06 -2.52 -39.29
CA TRP A 554 9.46 -2.78 -40.67
C TRP A 554 8.87 -1.75 -41.64
N ASN A 555 9.72 -1.10 -42.43
CA ASN A 555 9.33 -0.03 -43.35
C ASN A 555 10.22 -0.03 -44.61
N SER A 556 9.80 -0.70 -45.68
CA SER A 556 10.55 -0.71 -46.96
C SER A 556 9.81 -0.01 -48.10
N GLY A 557 9.24 1.16 -47.81
CA GLY A 557 8.61 2.00 -48.84
C GLY A 557 7.60 3.01 -48.32
N GLY A 558 7.32 3.02 -47.02
CA GLY A 558 6.34 3.89 -46.38
C GLY A 558 5.06 3.14 -46.00
N GLY A 559 4.39 3.68 -44.99
CA GLY A 559 3.11 3.19 -44.50
C GLY A 559 2.56 4.13 -43.44
N THR A 560 1.28 3.97 -43.11
CA THR A 560 0.61 4.75 -42.07
C THR A 560 0.04 3.84 -40.99
N ARG A 561 -0.02 4.37 -39.77
CA ARG A 561 -0.71 3.76 -38.64
C ARG A 561 -1.84 4.66 -38.18
N ALA A 562 -2.95 4.06 -37.80
CA ALA A 562 -4.08 4.74 -37.20
C ALA A 562 -4.61 3.88 -36.06
N LEU A 563 -5.20 4.52 -35.05
CA LEU A 563 -5.86 3.84 -33.94
C LEU A 563 -7.37 4.12 -33.98
N PRO A 564 -8.14 3.44 -34.86
CA PRO A 564 -9.58 3.35 -34.70
C PRO A 564 -9.97 2.80 -33.32
N ALA A 565 -11.18 3.12 -32.86
CA ALA A 565 -11.67 2.77 -31.53
C ALA A 565 -11.61 1.26 -31.19
N ASP A 566 -11.62 0.40 -32.21
CA ASP A 566 -11.66 -1.06 -32.12
C ASP A 566 -10.32 -1.75 -32.42
N GLY A 567 -9.22 -1.01 -32.61
CA GLY A 567 -7.86 -1.58 -32.63
C GLY A 567 -6.90 -0.94 -33.63
N LEU A 568 -5.64 -1.39 -33.64
CA LEU A 568 -4.55 -0.80 -34.42
C LEU A 568 -4.64 -1.14 -35.91
N LYS A 569 -4.70 -0.11 -36.77
CA LYS A 569 -4.72 -0.24 -38.23
C LYS A 569 -3.38 0.16 -38.84
N ILE A 570 -2.78 -0.75 -39.61
CA ILE A 570 -1.57 -0.51 -40.42
C ILE A 570 -1.91 -0.54 -41.91
N THR A 571 -1.38 0.41 -42.68
CA THR A 571 -1.63 0.54 -44.12
C THR A 571 -0.31 0.69 -44.87
N ALA A 572 -0.06 -0.17 -45.85
CA ALA A 572 1.10 -0.08 -46.73
C ALA A 572 0.85 0.96 -47.83
N THR A 573 1.78 1.90 -48.04
CA THR A 573 1.67 2.93 -49.10
C THR A 573 2.43 2.58 -50.37
N THR A 574 3.11 1.44 -50.40
CA THR A 574 3.79 0.89 -51.58
C THR A 574 3.48 -0.60 -51.71
N GLU A 575 3.95 -1.23 -52.80
CA GLU A 575 3.91 -2.69 -52.96
C GLU A 575 4.73 -3.45 -51.92
N SER A 576 5.55 -2.75 -51.15
CA SER A 576 6.42 -3.34 -50.13
C SER A 576 5.69 -3.60 -48.81
N GLN A 577 6.36 -4.30 -47.88
CA GLN A 577 5.78 -4.65 -46.57
C GLN A 577 5.85 -3.46 -45.59
N PHE A 578 4.88 -3.38 -44.69
CA PHE A 578 4.85 -2.41 -43.60
C PHE A 578 4.33 -3.09 -42.32
N GLY A 579 5.05 -2.95 -41.21
CA GLY A 579 4.76 -3.69 -39.98
C GLY A 579 5.04 -2.94 -38.69
N ALA A 580 4.24 -3.26 -37.68
CA ALA A 580 4.34 -2.73 -36.33
C ALA A 580 4.40 -3.90 -35.32
N GLY A 581 4.98 -3.65 -34.15
CA GLY A 581 5.18 -4.70 -33.17
C GLY A 581 5.75 -4.18 -31.86
N THR A 582 5.90 -5.09 -30.90
CA THR A 582 6.23 -4.80 -29.51
C THR A 582 7.28 -5.77 -28.96
N LYS A 583 7.90 -5.39 -27.84
CA LYS A 583 8.82 -6.25 -27.10
C LYS A 583 8.07 -7.38 -26.41
N ILE A 584 8.79 -8.46 -26.15
CA ILE A 584 8.29 -9.58 -25.35
C ILE A 584 8.84 -9.49 -23.93
N THR A 585 8.02 -9.82 -22.94
CA THR A 585 8.40 -9.82 -21.51
C THR A 585 9.21 -11.06 -21.13
N ARG A 586 9.04 -12.15 -21.87
CA ARG A 586 9.74 -13.42 -21.66
C ARG A 586 10.14 -14.05 -22.99
N SER A 587 11.43 -14.27 -23.18
CA SER A 587 11.95 -14.90 -24.40
C SER A 587 11.74 -16.42 -24.40
N PRO A 588 11.11 -17.01 -25.44
CA PRO A 588 11.02 -18.45 -25.61
C PRO A 588 12.39 -19.05 -25.94
N LYS A 589 12.59 -20.29 -25.50
CA LYS A 589 13.76 -21.12 -25.71
C LYS A 589 13.46 -22.20 -26.73
N LYS A 590 14.53 -22.81 -27.27
CA LYS A 590 14.45 -23.95 -28.19
C LYS A 590 13.48 -25.01 -27.67
N GLY A 591 12.53 -25.41 -28.50
CA GLY A 591 11.54 -26.45 -28.18
C GLY A 591 10.31 -25.96 -27.43
N ASP A 592 10.27 -24.71 -26.98
CA ASP A 592 9.09 -24.17 -26.29
C ASP A 592 7.88 -24.15 -27.24
N SER A 593 6.74 -24.59 -26.73
CA SER A 593 5.47 -24.54 -27.45
C SER A 593 4.73 -23.26 -27.10
N LEU A 594 4.41 -22.48 -28.12
CA LEU A 594 3.71 -21.21 -28.00
C LEU A 594 2.33 -21.30 -28.67
N ASN A 595 1.36 -20.58 -28.12
CA ASN A 595 0.10 -20.30 -28.81
C ASN A 595 0.04 -18.81 -29.16
N ILE A 596 -0.09 -18.49 -30.44
CA ILE A 596 -0.24 -17.11 -30.92
C ILE A 596 -1.67 -16.93 -31.40
N SER A 597 -2.37 -15.92 -30.87
CA SER A 597 -3.74 -15.59 -31.29
C SER A 597 -3.99 -14.10 -31.40
N PHE A 598 -4.86 -13.70 -32.34
CA PHE A 598 -5.37 -12.34 -32.51
C PHE A 598 -6.56 -12.33 -33.49
N GLU A 599 -7.40 -11.30 -33.42
CA GLU A 599 -8.40 -11.02 -34.46
C GLU A 599 -7.93 -9.92 -35.41
N TYR A 600 -8.17 -10.11 -36.70
CA TYR A 600 -7.79 -9.14 -37.74
C TYR A 600 -8.84 -9.02 -38.83
N ARG A 601 -8.84 -7.87 -39.51
CA ARG A 601 -9.65 -7.58 -40.69
C ARG A 601 -8.88 -6.71 -41.68
N GLY A 602 -9.28 -6.69 -42.94
CA GLY A 602 -8.69 -5.79 -43.94
C GLY A 602 -8.29 -6.44 -45.25
N THR A 603 -7.79 -5.61 -46.17
CA THR A 603 -7.58 -5.95 -47.58
C THR A 603 -6.18 -6.45 -47.93
N GLY A 604 -5.24 -6.33 -46.98
CA GLY A 604 -3.85 -6.74 -47.16
C GLY A 604 -3.57 -8.15 -46.66
N THR A 605 -2.59 -8.79 -47.28
CA THR A 605 -2.01 -10.04 -46.78
C THR A 605 -1.34 -9.78 -45.45
N THR A 606 -1.74 -10.51 -44.40
CA THR A 606 -1.25 -10.31 -43.02
C THR A 606 -0.21 -11.37 -42.68
N GLU A 607 0.90 -10.99 -42.05
CA GLU A 607 1.96 -11.93 -41.68
C GLU A 607 2.54 -11.62 -40.29
N PRO A 608 2.23 -12.42 -39.26
CA PRO A 608 2.92 -12.37 -37.97
C PRO A 608 4.32 -13.02 -38.03
N TYR A 609 5.28 -12.44 -37.32
CA TYR A 609 6.64 -12.95 -37.20
C TYR A 609 7.31 -12.58 -35.88
N PHE A 610 8.35 -13.34 -35.52
CA PHE A 610 9.31 -12.95 -34.48
C PHE A 610 10.54 -12.33 -35.11
N MET A 611 10.95 -11.16 -34.62
CA MET A 611 12.23 -10.57 -34.94
C MET A 611 13.34 -11.19 -34.12
N VAL A 612 14.46 -11.49 -34.78
CA VAL A 612 15.58 -12.15 -34.12
C VAL A 612 16.86 -11.35 -34.31
N SER A 613 17.61 -11.15 -33.23
CA SER A 613 18.92 -10.51 -33.28
C SER A 613 19.98 -11.50 -33.79
N GLY A 614 20.76 -11.10 -34.80
CA GLY A 614 21.88 -11.90 -35.31
C GLY A 614 21.48 -13.17 -36.07
N SER A 615 20.22 -13.33 -36.47
CA SER A 615 19.72 -14.46 -37.26
C SER A 615 18.50 -14.03 -38.10
N ALA A 616 18.03 -14.90 -39.00
CA ALA A 616 16.85 -14.62 -39.81
C ALA A 616 15.59 -14.49 -38.93
N ASN A 617 14.71 -13.54 -39.26
CA ASN A 617 13.39 -13.42 -38.65
C ASN A 617 12.56 -14.68 -38.91
N ILE A 618 11.67 -15.01 -37.97
CA ILE A 618 10.94 -16.27 -37.98
C ILE A 618 9.47 -16.00 -38.31
N PRO A 619 9.00 -16.34 -39.53
CA PRO A 619 7.61 -16.17 -39.89
C PRO A 619 6.73 -17.20 -39.17
N ILE A 620 5.62 -16.75 -38.60
CA ILE A 620 4.67 -17.63 -37.89
C ILE A 620 3.65 -18.21 -38.89
N GLY A 621 3.30 -17.46 -39.93
CA GLY A 621 2.48 -17.93 -41.05
C GLY A 621 1.85 -16.77 -41.81
N GLN A 622 1.74 -16.88 -43.13
CA GLN A 622 1.09 -15.88 -43.96
C GLN A 622 -0.42 -16.12 -44.00
N LEU A 623 -1.20 -15.06 -43.82
CA LEU A 623 -2.66 -15.08 -43.82
C LEU A 623 -3.20 -14.28 -45.02
N PRO A 624 -4.20 -14.80 -45.75
CA PRO A 624 -4.82 -14.08 -46.86
C PRO A 624 -5.59 -12.85 -46.35
N PRO A 625 -5.96 -11.92 -47.26
CA PRO A 625 -6.86 -10.81 -46.94
C PRO A 625 -8.13 -11.31 -46.23
N ALA A 626 -8.55 -10.59 -45.20
CA ALA A 626 -9.75 -10.89 -44.44
C ALA A 626 -10.95 -10.07 -44.96
N SER A 627 -12.11 -10.25 -44.34
CA SER A 627 -13.24 -9.34 -44.56
C SER A 627 -12.84 -7.92 -44.19
N GLU A 628 -13.37 -6.90 -44.87
CA GLU A 628 -13.15 -5.50 -44.48
C GLU A 628 -14.01 -5.09 -43.27
N THR A 629 -15.09 -5.82 -43.02
CA THR A 629 -16.11 -5.47 -42.00
C THR A 629 -16.18 -6.49 -40.87
N THR A 630 -15.83 -7.75 -41.13
CA THR A 630 -15.94 -8.87 -40.18
C THR A 630 -14.56 -9.21 -39.62
N TRP A 631 -14.47 -9.46 -38.33
CA TRP A 631 -13.25 -9.90 -37.67
C TRP A 631 -12.99 -11.39 -37.96
N THR A 632 -11.77 -11.70 -38.37
CA THR A 632 -11.29 -13.06 -38.56
C THR A 632 -10.34 -13.42 -37.41
N LYS A 633 -10.62 -14.52 -36.70
CA LYS A 633 -9.75 -15.02 -35.62
C LYS A 633 -8.60 -15.86 -36.19
N PHE A 634 -7.37 -15.52 -35.81
CA PHE A 634 -6.17 -16.33 -36.02
C PHE A 634 -5.77 -16.97 -34.68
N SER A 635 -5.47 -18.27 -34.69
CA SER A 635 -4.85 -18.98 -33.58
C SER A 635 -3.93 -20.05 -34.13
N LYS A 636 -2.68 -20.10 -33.66
CA LYS A 636 -1.70 -21.08 -34.13
C LYS A 636 -0.77 -21.52 -33.01
N LYS A 637 -0.67 -22.84 -32.84
CA LYS A 637 0.40 -23.48 -32.07
C LYS A 637 1.70 -23.44 -32.86
N PHE A 638 2.77 -22.98 -32.22
CA PHE A 638 4.06 -22.73 -32.82
C PHE A 638 5.17 -23.25 -31.91
N THR A 639 6.02 -24.13 -32.42
CA THR A 639 7.18 -24.63 -31.67
C THR A 639 8.41 -23.80 -31.99
N TYR A 640 9.11 -23.30 -30.97
CA TYR A 640 10.27 -22.44 -31.16
C TYR A 640 11.46 -23.23 -31.72
N PRO A 641 12.05 -22.83 -32.87
CA PRO A 641 12.98 -23.67 -33.61
C PRO A 641 14.43 -23.66 -33.07
N ASP A 642 15.16 -24.73 -33.38
CA ASP A 642 16.49 -25.05 -32.82
C ASP A 642 17.62 -24.06 -33.11
N ASN A 643 17.50 -23.25 -34.17
CA ASN A 643 18.53 -22.31 -34.65
C ASN A 643 18.09 -20.84 -34.51
N ALA A 644 17.12 -20.56 -33.65
CA ALA A 644 16.62 -19.21 -33.44
C ALA A 644 17.49 -18.45 -32.44
N GLY A 645 18.06 -17.32 -32.87
CA GLY A 645 18.74 -16.36 -31.98
C GLY A 645 17.79 -15.70 -30.97
N THR A 646 18.24 -14.65 -30.29
CA THR A 646 17.44 -13.94 -29.28
C THR A 646 16.30 -13.16 -29.94
N ILE A 647 15.05 -13.40 -29.52
CA ILE A 647 13.90 -12.60 -29.99
C ILE A 647 14.03 -11.16 -29.47
N VAL A 648 13.79 -10.21 -30.36
CA VAL A 648 13.79 -8.77 -30.08
C VAL A 648 12.35 -8.25 -29.95
N SER A 649 11.43 -8.74 -30.79
CA SER A 649 10.03 -8.32 -30.80
C SER A 649 9.12 -9.34 -31.48
N PHE A 650 7.83 -9.27 -31.15
CA PHE A 650 6.75 -9.84 -31.96
C PHE A 650 6.19 -8.74 -32.86
N SER A 651 5.82 -9.06 -34.10
CA SER A 651 5.35 -8.06 -35.06
C SER A 651 4.35 -8.63 -36.05
N ILE A 652 3.47 -7.77 -36.56
CA ILE A 652 2.50 -8.08 -37.60
C ILE A 652 2.71 -7.09 -38.74
N LEU A 653 2.79 -7.60 -39.98
CA LEU A 653 2.94 -6.79 -41.17
C LEU A 653 1.80 -6.99 -42.18
N THR A 654 1.65 -6.00 -43.06
CA THR A 654 0.75 -6.01 -44.22
C THR A 654 1.51 -5.68 -45.51
N ARG A 655 0.99 -6.09 -46.69
CA ARG A 655 1.65 -5.90 -48.00
C ARG A 655 0.67 -5.40 -49.08
N GLY A 656 1.17 -4.58 -50.01
CA GLY A 656 0.47 -4.12 -51.22
C GLY A 656 0.01 -2.66 -51.15
N THR A 657 0.10 -1.93 -52.27
CA THR A 657 -0.19 -0.48 -52.29
C THR A 657 -1.63 -0.19 -51.87
N GLY A 658 -1.82 0.62 -50.83
CA GLY A 658 -3.14 1.00 -50.31
C GLY A 658 -3.86 -0.14 -49.56
N LYS A 659 -3.20 -1.28 -49.38
CA LYS A 659 -3.72 -2.41 -48.61
C LYS A 659 -3.44 -2.21 -47.13
N TRP A 660 -4.36 -2.71 -46.32
CA TRP A 660 -4.31 -2.50 -44.88
C TRP A 660 -4.76 -3.74 -44.11
N THR A 661 -4.24 -3.83 -42.89
CA THR A 661 -4.67 -4.80 -41.88
C THR A 661 -4.96 -4.04 -40.60
N GLN A 662 -6.11 -4.30 -39.99
CA GLN A 662 -6.43 -3.83 -38.66
C GLN A 662 -6.44 -5.02 -37.71
N ILE A 663 -5.78 -4.85 -36.56
CA ILE A 663 -5.67 -5.83 -35.49
C ILE A 663 -6.60 -5.36 -34.38
N LYS A 664 -7.51 -6.22 -33.93
CA LYS A 664 -8.46 -5.86 -32.89
C LYS A 664 -7.74 -5.70 -31.55
N LYS A 665 -8.00 -4.61 -30.84
CA LYS A 665 -7.50 -4.45 -29.48
C LYS A 665 -8.05 -5.57 -28.59
N GLU A 666 -7.32 -5.91 -27.53
CA GLU A 666 -7.73 -6.92 -26.53
C GLU A 666 -7.95 -8.33 -27.12
N THR A 667 -7.24 -8.64 -28.21
CA THR A 667 -7.23 -10.00 -28.80
C THR A 667 -5.84 -10.56 -29.03
N VAL A 668 -4.80 -9.70 -29.05
CA VAL A 668 -3.44 -10.12 -29.37
C VAL A 668 -2.80 -10.78 -28.17
N LYS A 669 -2.49 -12.07 -28.29
CA LYS A 669 -1.84 -12.84 -27.24
C LYS A 669 -0.75 -13.74 -27.79
N VAL A 670 0.41 -13.70 -27.13
CA VAL A 670 1.43 -14.73 -27.28
C VAL A 670 1.60 -15.43 -25.94
N GLU A 671 1.24 -16.69 -26.01
CA GLU A 671 1.22 -17.77 -25.05
C GLU A 671 2.41 -18.68 -24.91
N PHE A 672 2.76 -19.17 -23.72
CA PHE A 672 3.35 -20.52 -23.62
C PHE A 672 2.22 -21.54 -23.41
N GLY A 673 2.28 -22.70 -24.08
CA GLY A 673 1.25 -23.74 -23.97
C GLY A 673 -0.02 -23.45 -24.80
N ASP A 674 -1.17 -23.97 -24.36
CA ASP A 674 -2.39 -24.11 -25.17
C ASP A 674 -3.54 -23.12 -24.85
N GLY A 675 -3.29 -22.12 -24.04
CA GLY A 675 -3.76 -20.80 -24.46
C GLY A 675 -4.88 -20.17 -23.66
N SER A 676 -5.96 -19.60 -24.20
CA SER A 676 -6.07 -18.81 -25.43
C SER A 676 -7.08 -17.63 -25.27
N THR A 677 -7.46 -17.30 -24.02
CA THR A 677 -8.29 -16.13 -23.68
C THR A 677 -7.40 -14.91 -23.50
N TRP A 678 -7.71 -13.79 -24.15
CA TRP A 678 -6.86 -12.61 -24.05
C TRP A 678 -6.75 -12.09 -22.61
N THR A 679 -5.52 -11.77 -22.23
CA THR A 679 -5.16 -11.09 -20.99
C THR A 679 -4.10 -10.03 -21.33
N PRO A 680 -4.04 -8.90 -20.61
CA PRO A 680 -2.90 -7.99 -20.68
C PRO A 680 -1.63 -8.68 -20.14
N ALA A 681 -0.46 -8.11 -20.44
CA ALA A 681 0.76 -8.53 -19.76
C ALA A 681 0.65 -8.20 -18.26
N PRO A 682 1.06 -9.11 -17.36
CA PRO A 682 0.98 -8.87 -15.91
C PRO A 682 1.69 -7.58 -15.46
N SER A 683 2.75 -7.18 -16.16
CA SER A 683 3.50 -5.94 -15.89
C SER A 683 2.77 -4.65 -16.31
N GLU A 684 1.70 -4.75 -17.10
CA GLU A 684 0.92 -3.59 -17.57
C GLU A 684 -0.39 -3.43 -16.79
N ASP A 685 -1.08 -4.54 -16.54
CA ASP A 685 -2.34 -4.57 -15.82
C ASP A 685 -2.50 -5.91 -15.12
N PHE A 686 -1.93 -5.99 -13.93
CA PHE A 686 -1.86 -7.22 -13.14
C PHE A 686 -3.25 -7.78 -12.80
N ILE A 687 -4.19 -6.90 -12.39
CA ILE A 687 -5.54 -7.29 -11.97
C ILE A 687 -6.29 -7.95 -13.11
N ASN A 688 -6.21 -7.40 -14.32
CA ASN A 688 -6.89 -7.97 -15.48
C ASN A 688 -6.10 -9.10 -16.16
N ALA A 689 -4.85 -9.35 -15.76
CA ALA A 689 -4.02 -10.42 -16.30
C ALA A 689 -4.46 -11.82 -15.84
N TYR A 690 -5.18 -11.92 -14.71
CA TYR A 690 -5.64 -13.19 -14.11
C TYR A 690 -7.14 -13.14 -13.77
N PRO A 691 -7.91 -14.23 -13.94
CA PRO A 691 -9.34 -14.28 -13.62
C PRO A 691 -9.62 -13.96 -12.15
N SER A 692 -10.72 -13.27 -11.88
CA SER A 692 -11.11 -12.88 -10.52
C SER A 692 -12.10 -13.83 -9.83
N TYR A 693 -12.76 -14.68 -10.60
CA TYR A 693 -13.80 -15.60 -10.14
C TYR A 693 -13.59 -17.00 -10.69
N VAL A 694 -13.85 -18.02 -9.87
CA VAL A 694 -13.97 -19.43 -10.27
C VAL A 694 -15.42 -19.85 -10.16
N GLY A 695 -15.92 -20.45 -11.22
CA GLY A 695 -17.20 -21.11 -11.26
C GLY A 695 -17.01 -22.59 -10.96
N THR A 696 -17.85 -23.16 -10.12
CA THR A 696 -17.97 -24.62 -9.97
C THR A 696 -19.30 -25.09 -10.54
N TYR A 697 -19.25 -26.13 -11.36
CA TYR A 697 -20.42 -26.79 -11.92
C TYR A 697 -20.35 -28.28 -11.62
N THR A 698 -21.31 -28.78 -10.85
CA THR A 698 -21.42 -30.20 -10.53
C THR A 698 -22.47 -30.83 -11.44
N THR A 699 -22.08 -31.85 -12.20
CA THR A 699 -22.97 -32.59 -13.10
C THR A 699 -22.63 -34.07 -13.10
N PHE A 700 -23.52 -34.88 -13.65
CA PHE A 700 -23.26 -36.29 -13.96
C PHE A 700 -22.91 -36.49 -15.44
N ASP A 701 -22.99 -35.44 -16.27
CA ASP A 701 -22.56 -35.48 -17.66
C ASP A 701 -21.03 -35.45 -17.76
N ASP A 702 -20.47 -36.22 -18.70
CA ASP A 702 -19.04 -36.19 -19.04
C ASP A 702 -18.61 -34.91 -19.79
N VAL A 703 -19.54 -33.96 -19.98
CA VAL A 703 -19.34 -32.75 -20.78
C VAL A 703 -19.50 -31.50 -19.92
N GLN A 704 -18.43 -30.71 -19.86
CA GLN A 704 -18.41 -29.42 -19.18
C GLN A 704 -19.34 -28.39 -19.87
N SER A 705 -20.15 -27.67 -19.10
CA SER A 705 -21.02 -26.61 -19.64
C SER A 705 -20.22 -25.41 -20.16
N THR A 706 -20.68 -24.82 -21.28
CA THR A 706 -20.16 -23.57 -21.84
C THR A 706 -21.01 -22.34 -21.46
N ASN A 707 -22.10 -22.55 -20.72
CA ASN A 707 -22.97 -21.47 -20.25
C ASN A 707 -22.53 -21.01 -18.85
N PRO A 708 -22.09 -19.74 -18.67
CA PRO A 708 -21.64 -19.24 -17.37
C PRO A 708 -22.73 -19.33 -16.28
N ALA A 709 -24.01 -19.31 -16.64
CA ALA A 709 -25.12 -19.37 -15.68
C ALA A 709 -25.27 -20.74 -15.00
N ASP A 710 -24.66 -21.80 -15.53
CA ASP A 710 -24.70 -23.14 -14.93
C ASP A 710 -23.71 -23.27 -13.77
N TYR A 711 -22.75 -22.35 -13.68
CA TYR A 711 -21.71 -22.35 -12.66
C TYR A 711 -22.11 -21.53 -11.44
N THR A 712 -21.78 -22.05 -10.26
CA THR A 712 -21.79 -21.26 -9.03
C THR A 712 -20.46 -20.53 -8.91
N TRP A 713 -20.50 -19.21 -9.08
CA TRP A 713 -19.32 -18.35 -9.07
C TRP A 713 -18.91 -17.96 -7.66
N GLN A 714 -17.63 -18.15 -7.38
CA GLN A 714 -16.98 -17.69 -6.18
C GLN A 714 -15.83 -16.80 -6.57
N ARG A 715 -15.69 -15.70 -5.84
CA ARG A 715 -14.57 -14.79 -6.03
C ARG A 715 -13.30 -15.48 -5.55
N MET A 716 -12.31 -15.60 -6.41
CA MET A 716 -10.96 -16.04 -6.04
C MET A 716 -10.07 -14.87 -5.69
N LEU A 717 -10.37 -13.69 -6.26
CA LEU A 717 -9.54 -12.49 -6.21
C LEU A 717 -10.32 -11.33 -5.60
N GLY A 718 -10.10 -11.04 -4.31
CA GLY A 718 -10.51 -9.78 -3.68
C GLY A 718 -9.88 -8.57 -4.38
N LEU A 719 -10.49 -7.38 -4.28
CA LEU A 719 -9.86 -6.13 -4.79
C LEU A 719 -8.61 -5.78 -3.96
N SER A 720 -8.46 -6.45 -2.81
CA SER A 720 -7.35 -6.39 -1.86
C SER A 720 -6.53 -7.69 -1.77
N GLY A 721 -6.83 -8.76 -2.52
CA GLY A 721 -6.05 -10.01 -2.44
C GLY A 721 -6.08 -10.75 -1.08
N GLU A 722 -6.90 -10.33 -0.13
CA GLU A 722 -7.30 -11.17 1.00
C GLU A 722 -8.18 -12.31 0.47
N ASP A 723 -7.95 -13.50 1.02
CA ASP A 723 -8.81 -14.67 0.98
C ASP A 723 -10.28 -14.28 0.91
N GLY A 724 -11.07 -14.92 0.04
CA GLY A 724 -12.47 -14.60 -0.25
C GLY A 724 -13.45 -14.73 0.93
N LYS A 725 -13.15 -14.11 2.07
CA LYS A 725 -13.95 -14.02 3.29
C LYS A 725 -14.46 -12.62 3.60
N ASP A 726 -13.85 -11.56 3.08
CA ASP A 726 -14.31 -10.20 3.40
C ASP A 726 -14.81 -9.49 2.14
N GLY A 727 -16.08 -9.76 1.78
CA GLY A 727 -16.82 -8.88 0.90
C GLY A 727 -17.26 -7.66 1.68
N GLU A 728 -16.85 -6.46 1.25
CA GLU A 728 -17.36 -5.19 1.79
C GLU A 728 -18.89 -5.21 1.89
N GLN A 729 -19.41 -5.30 3.11
CA GLN A 729 -20.85 -5.39 3.37
C GLN A 729 -21.43 -3.97 3.49
N GLY A 730 -22.00 -3.47 2.40
CA GLY A 730 -23.04 -2.42 2.47
C GLY A 730 -24.28 -2.93 3.22
N PRO A 731 -25.19 -2.05 3.69
CA PRO A 731 -26.22 -2.41 4.67
C PRO A 731 -27.12 -3.51 4.12
N GLN A 732 -26.95 -4.72 4.65
CA GLN A 732 -27.67 -5.93 4.25
C GLN A 732 -28.62 -6.33 5.39
N GLY A 733 -29.77 -6.89 5.05
CA GLY A 733 -30.80 -7.25 6.03
C GLY A 733 -30.23 -8.09 7.18
N VAL A 734 -30.73 -7.88 8.40
CA VAL A 734 -30.16 -8.52 9.60
C VAL A 734 -30.49 -10.02 9.57
N PRO A 735 -29.50 -10.93 9.59
CA PRO A 735 -29.74 -12.36 9.61
C PRO A 735 -30.34 -12.78 10.96
N GLY A 736 -31.46 -13.50 10.92
CA GLY A 736 -32.04 -14.14 12.10
C GLY A 736 -31.19 -15.33 12.57
N PRO A 737 -31.41 -15.82 13.82
CA PRO A 737 -30.86 -17.09 14.25
C PRO A 737 -31.21 -18.18 13.23
N LYS A 738 -30.23 -19.03 12.90
CA LYS A 738 -30.41 -20.14 11.97
C LYS A 738 -31.61 -20.98 12.43
N GLY A 739 -32.65 -21.07 11.61
CA GLY A 739 -33.78 -21.94 11.92
C GLY A 739 -33.32 -23.40 12.00
N ASP A 740 -34.09 -24.26 12.66
CA ASP A 740 -33.75 -25.67 12.89
C ASP A 740 -33.42 -26.46 11.58
N ASN A 741 -33.77 -25.91 10.41
CA ASN A 741 -33.49 -26.45 9.07
C ASN A 741 -32.16 -25.97 8.44
N GLY A 742 -31.40 -25.13 9.14
CA GLY A 742 -30.14 -24.62 8.65
C GLY A 742 -30.22 -23.48 7.62
N GLN A 743 -31.41 -23.01 7.27
CA GLN A 743 -31.60 -21.87 6.36
C GLN A 743 -31.55 -20.56 7.14
N THR A 744 -30.68 -19.64 6.72
CA THR A 744 -30.61 -18.29 7.28
C THR A 744 -31.69 -17.44 6.63
N TYR A 745 -32.61 -16.92 7.44
CA TYR A 745 -33.61 -15.95 6.98
C TYR A 745 -33.22 -14.54 7.41
N TYR A 746 -33.47 -13.57 6.55
CA TYR A 746 -33.12 -12.17 6.75
C TYR A 746 -34.37 -11.35 7.04
N THR A 747 -34.28 -10.40 7.97
CA THR A 747 -35.29 -9.35 8.11
C THR A 747 -34.75 -8.10 7.45
N TRP A 748 -35.40 -7.66 6.37
CA TRP A 748 -35.05 -6.42 5.69
C TRP A 748 -35.65 -5.22 6.42
N LEU A 749 -34.95 -4.10 6.39
CA LEU A 749 -35.38 -2.86 7.04
C LEU A 749 -35.19 -1.68 6.08
N LYS A 750 -36.27 -0.95 5.80
CA LYS A 750 -36.24 0.30 5.02
C LYS A 750 -36.95 1.42 5.76
N TYR A 751 -36.64 2.66 5.41
CA TYR A 751 -37.37 3.86 5.85
C TYR A 751 -38.07 4.52 4.68
N ALA A 752 -39.15 5.26 4.92
CA ALA A 752 -39.86 5.97 3.85
C ALA A 752 -40.57 7.24 4.33
N ASP A 753 -40.88 8.14 3.38
CA ASP A 753 -41.70 9.33 3.66
C ASP A 753 -43.17 8.91 3.85
N THR A 754 -43.64 7.92 3.09
CA THR A 754 -44.93 7.23 3.23
C THR A 754 -44.78 5.74 2.89
N PRO A 755 -45.75 4.85 3.20
CA PRO A 755 -45.73 3.45 2.78
C PRO A 755 -45.68 3.21 1.26
N THR A 756 -45.70 4.26 0.44
CA THR A 756 -45.68 4.19 -1.04
C THR A 756 -44.68 5.14 -1.70
N SER A 757 -43.97 5.99 -0.94
CA SER A 757 -43.03 6.97 -1.51
C SER A 757 -41.88 7.32 -0.55
N GLY A 758 -40.72 7.67 -1.12
CA GLY A 758 -39.56 8.15 -0.36
C GLY A 758 -38.70 7.08 0.32
N MET A 759 -38.67 5.84 -0.17
CA MET A 759 -37.88 4.72 0.38
C MET A 759 -36.39 5.08 0.45
N SER A 760 -35.77 4.79 1.58
CA SER A 760 -34.39 5.12 1.90
C SER A 760 -33.84 4.11 2.89
N ASP A 761 -32.53 3.91 2.81
CA ASP A 761 -31.78 3.12 3.79
C ASP A 761 -31.49 3.93 5.08
N SER A 762 -31.76 5.23 5.05
CA SER A 762 -31.55 6.12 6.20
C SER A 762 -32.86 6.54 6.85
N PRO A 763 -32.94 6.55 8.19
CA PRO A 763 -34.10 7.09 8.92
C PRO A 763 -34.20 8.62 8.84
N THR A 764 -33.15 9.30 8.36
CA THR A 764 -33.03 10.76 8.42
C THR A 764 -34.11 11.44 7.59
N GLY A 765 -35.00 12.19 8.26
CA GLY A 765 -36.11 12.89 7.61
C GLY A 765 -37.26 11.98 7.16
N LYS A 766 -37.23 10.68 7.49
CA LYS A 766 -38.27 9.72 7.13
C LYS A 766 -39.33 9.61 8.24
N THR A 767 -40.54 9.20 7.86
CA THR A 767 -41.71 9.14 8.77
C THR A 767 -42.15 7.70 9.04
N TYR A 768 -41.80 6.76 8.16
CA TYR A 768 -42.17 5.33 8.26
C TYR A 768 -40.95 4.41 8.27
N ILE A 769 -41.06 3.29 8.97
CA ILE A 769 -40.14 2.15 8.95
C ILE A 769 -40.89 0.94 8.38
N GLY A 770 -40.28 0.24 7.43
CA GLY A 770 -40.79 -0.94 6.77
C GLY A 770 -39.97 -2.14 7.18
N LEU A 771 -40.64 -3.21 7.62
CA LEU A 771 -40.00 -4.47 7.97
C LEU A 771 -40.50 -5.58 7.07
N ALA A 772 -39.58 -6.39 6.54
CA ALA A 772 -39.88 -7.55 5.73
C ALA A 772 -39.24 -8.79 6.35
N TYR A 773 -40.04 -9.63 7.00
CA TYR A 773 -39.54 -10.77 7.77
C TYR A 773 -39.28 -12.01 6.91
N ASN A 774 -38.40 -12.87 7.42
CA ASN A 774 -38.17 -14.24 6.96
C ASN A 774 -37.81 -14.37 5.48
N LYS A 775 -36.96 -13.48 4.98
CA LYS A 775 -36.57 -13.45 3.56
C LYS A 775 -35.42 -14.44 3.31
N PRO A 776 -35.47 -15.22 2.22
CA PRO A 776 -34.46 -16.24 1.94
C PRO A 776 -33.18 -15.67 1.30
N THR A 777 -33.19 -14.37 0.98
CA THR A 777 -32.03 -13.64 0.46
C THR A 777 -31.73 -12.44 1.34
N ALA A 778 -30.45 -12.15 1.45
CA ALA A 778 -29.91 -11.03 2.19
C ALA A 778 -30.07 -9.70 1.44
N THR A 779 -30.28 -9.75 0.12
CA THR A 779 -30.55 -8.57 -0.71
C THR A 779 -31.94 -8.04 -0.45
N GLU A 780 -32.02 -6.81 0.08
CA GLU A 780 -33.29 -6.15 0.38
C GLU A 780 -34.05 -5.72 -0.88
N SER A 781 -35.36 -5.94 -0.92
CA SER A 781 -36.21 -5.48 -2.03
C SER A 781 -36.36 -3.96 -2.08
N THR A 782 -36.54 -3.39 -3.26
CA THR A 782 -36.92 -1.99 -3.48
C THR A 782 -38.43 -1.82 -3.69
N ASN A 783 -39.20 -2.91 -3.64
CA ASN A 783 -40.65 -2.89 -3.76
C ASN A 783 -41.30 -2.65 -2.39
N TYR A 784 -42.07 -1.56 -2.27
CA TYR A 784 -42.76 -1.20 -1.02
C TYR A 784 -43.70 -2.29 -0.50
N ALA A 785 -44.31 -3.07 -1.39
CA ALA A 785 -45.26 -4.13 -1.02
C ALA A 785 -44.61 -5.30 -0.28
N ASP A 786 -43.29 -5.47 -0.37
CA ASP A 786 -42.57 -6.52 0.35
C ASP A 786 -42.39 -6.22 1.84
N TYR A 787 -42.60 -4.96 2.25
CA TYR A 787 -42.43 -4.45 3.61
C TYR A 787 -43.78 -4.13 4.26
N THR A 788 -43.88 -4.45 5.54
CA THR A 788 -44.96 -3.96 6.39
C THR A 788 -44.54 -2.63 7.01
N TRP A 789 -45.16 -1.53 6.59
CA TRP A 789 -44.80 -0.17 6.99
C TRP A 789 -45.53 0.28 8.25
N SER A 790 -44.80 0.86 9.19
CA SER A 790 -45.28 1.46 10.44
C SER A 790 -44.69 2.86 10.62
N LEU A 791 -45.35 3.74 11.38
CA LEU A 791 -44.80 5.06 11.70
C LEU A 791 -43.59 4.90 12.63
N ILE A 792 -42.53 5.68 12.40
CA ILE A 792 -41.31 5.66 13.24
C ILE A 792 -41.62 6.14 14.68
N LYS A 793 -42.72 6.85 14.89
CA LYS A 793 -43.20 7.23 16.22
C LYS A 793 -44.35 6.34 16.69
N GLY A 794 -44.09 5.53 17.71
CA GLY A 794 -45.08 4.82 18.51
C GLY A 794 -44.45 4.12 19.71
N SER A 795 -45.11 4.18 20.87
CA SER A 795 -44.69 3.60 22.15
C SER A 795 -44.97 2.10 22.30
N ASP A 796 -45.34 1.43 21.21
CA ASP A 796 -45.97 0.10 21.25
C ASP A 796 -45.20 -0.80 20.26
N GLY A 797 -44.50 -1.84 20.76
CA GLY A 797 -43.65 -2.71 19.94
C GLY A 797 -44.39 -3.34 18.75
N ALA A 798 -43.71 -3.48 17.60
CA ALA A 798 -44.32 -4.05 16.39
C ALA A 798 -44.68 -5.54 16.58
N GLN A 799 -45.93 -5.89 16.31
CA GLN A 799 -46.48 -7.24 16.50
C GLN A 799 -45.98 -8.22 15.41
N GLY A 800 -45.34 -9.32 15.81
CA GLY A 800 -44.94 -10.41 14.91
C GLY A 800 -46.05 -11.45 14.66
N PRO A 801 -45.90 -12.32 13.65
CA PRO A 801 -46.84 -13.43 13.40
C PRO A 801 -46.87 -14.41 14.59
N LYS A 802 -48.03 -15.06 14.78
CA LYS A 802 -48.31 -15.99 15.88
C LYS A 802 -47.43 -17.24 15.73
N GLY A 803 -46.62 -17.57 16.73
CA GLY A 803 -45.81 -18.79 16.72
C GLY A 803 -46.66 -20.06 16.77
N ASP A 804 -46.08 -21.22 16.43
CA ASP A 804 -46.78 -22.52 16.36
C ASP A 804 -47.46 -22.95 17.69
N ASN A 805 -47.07 -22.33 18.81
CA ASN A 805 -47.66 -22.50 20.14
C ASN A 805 -48.79 -21.50 20.48
N GLY A 806 -49.18 -20.63 19.54
CA GLY A 806 -50.25 -19.64 19.72
C GLY A 806 -49.85 -18.35 20.45
N GLN A 807 -48.58 -18.18 20.83
CA GLN A 807 -48.10 -17.00 21.57
C GLN A 807 -47.71 -15.86 20.61
N THR A 808 -48.10 -14.62 20.94
CA THR A 808 -47.75 -13.42 20.15
C THR A 808 -46.40 -12.88 20.60
N LEU A 809 -45.48 -12.65 19.67
CA LEU A 809 -44.13 -12.14 19.93
C LEU A 809 -43.96 -10.71 19.42
N TYR A 810 -43.15 -9.92 20.11
CA TYR A 810 -42.87 -8.51 19.83
C TYR A 810 -41.37 -8.31 19.55
N THR A 811 -41.06 -7.36 18.68
CA THR A 811 -39.71 -6.83 18.49
C THR A 811 -39.67 -5.40 19.03
N TRP A 812 -38.75 -5.13 19.96
CA TRP A 812 -38.54 -3.81 20.54
C TRP A 812 -37.41 -3.07 19.83
N ILE A 813 -37.53 -1.75 19.71
CA ILE A 813 -36.57 -0.91 18.98
C ILE A 813 -36.20 0.33 19.82
N LYS A 814 -34.91 0.53 20.07
CA LYS A 814 -34.39 1.71 20.79
C LYS A 814 -33.20 2.33 20.05
N TYR A 815 -32.83 3.56 20.41
CA TYR A 815 -31.69 4.27 19.82
C TYR A 815 -30.73 4.78 20.91
N ALA A 816 -29.42 4.76 20.66
CA ALA A 816 -28.38 5.11 21.63
C ALA A 816 -27.22 5.91 21.01
N THR A 817 -26.39 6.50 21.86
CA THR A 817 -25.18 7.23 21.46
C THR A 817 -23.91 6.38 21.51
N SER A 818 -23.99 5.10 21.92
CA SER A 818 -22.86 4.17 21.94
C SER A 818 -23.26 2.72 21.60
N ALA A 819 -22.28 1.90 21.23
CA ALA A 819 -22.44 0.45 21.02
C ALA A 819 -22.88 -0.33 22.27
N THR A 820 -22.74 0.28 23.44
CA THR A 820 -23.17 -0.29 24.74
C THR A 820 -24.56 0.20 25.17
N GLY A 821 -25.25 0.98 24.33
CA GLY A 821 -26.59 1.49 24.60
C GLY A 821 -26.65 2.74 25.49
N ALA A 822 -25.55 3.48 25.65
CA ALA A 822 -25.53 4.72 26.43
C ALA A 822 -26.47 5.77 25.81
N GLY A 823 -27.17 6.53 26.65
CA GLY A 823 -28.10 7.57 26.17
C GLY A 823 -29.32 7.04 25.42
N MET A 824 -29.80 5.84 25.78
CA MET A 824 -30.97 5.18 25.18
C MET A 824 -32.20 6.10 25.09
N SER A 825 -32.89 6.06 23.96
CA SER A 825 -34.01 6.92 23.60
C SER A 825 -34.96 6.21 22.64
N ASP A 826 -36.25 6.55 22.69
CA ASP A 826 -37.26 6.13 21.70
C ASP A 826 -37.12 6.88 20.36
N SER A 827 -36.33 7.96 20.35
CA SER A 827 -36.07 8.79 19.17
C SER A 827 -34.67 8.55 18.60
N PRO A 828 -34.52 8.37 17.27
CA PRO A 828 -33.23 8.30 16.60
C PRO A 828 -32.52 9.66 16.51
N THR A 829 -33.20 10.77 16.85
CA THR A 829 -32.63 12.11 16.71
C THR A 829 -31.38 12.27 17.61
N GLY A 830 -30.23 12.53 16.98
CA GLY A 830 -28.95 12.70 17.66
C GLY A 830 -28.34 11.40 18.21
N LYS A 831 -28.81 10.23 17.76
CA LYS A 831 -28.32 8.91 18.17
C LYS A 831 -27.52 8.25 17.03
N THR A 832 -26.47 7.53 17.39
CA THR A 832 -25.52 6.89 16.46
C THR A 832 -25.69 5.38 16.39
N TYR A 833 -26.44 4.76 17.31
CA TYR A 833 -26.67 3.31 17.37
C TYR A 833 -28.16 2.97 17.47
N ILE A 834 -28.59 1.87 16.86
CA ILE A 834 -29.93 1.28 16.96
C ILE A 834 -29.84 -0.05 17.70
N GLY A 835 -30.74 -0.27 18.66
CA GLY A 835 -30.84 -1.46 19.47
C GLY A 835 -32.08 -2.23 19.11
N LEU A 836 -31.95 -3.53 18.85
CA LEU A 836 -33.06 -4.42 18.54
C LEU A 836 -33.16 -5.55 19.56
N ALA A 837 -34.37 -5.82 20.04
CA ALA A 837 -34.63 -6.92 20.97
C ALA A 837 -35.79 -7.77 20.45
N TYR A 838 -35.47 -8.97 19.96
CA TYR A 838 -36.41 -9.84 19.27
C TYR A 838 -37.14 -10.82 20.21
N ASN A 839 -38.23 -11.42 19.72
CA ASN A 839 -38.93 -12.55 20.33
C ASN A 839 -39.43 -12.29 21.76
N LYS A 840 -39.85 -11.07 22.04
CA LYS A 840 -40.32 -10.68 23.37
C LYS A 840 -41.77 -11.11 23.56
N THR A 841 -42.10 -11.63 24.73
CA THR A 841 -43.45 -12.11 25.06
C THR A 841 -44.37 -11.00 25.57
N THR A 842 -43.88 -9.76 25.64
CA THR A 842 -44.57 -8.57 26.14
C THR A 842 -44.41 -7.41 25.16
N ALA A 843 -45.46 -6.61 25.01
CA ALA A 843 -45.43 -5.38 24.21
C ALA A 843 -44.63 -4.24 24.87
N ASN A 844 -44.44 -4.30 26.19
CA ASN A 844 -43.73 -3.26 26.93
C ASN A 844 -42.22 -3.40 26.74
N GLU A 845 -41.63 -2.41 26.10
CA GLU A 845 -40.19 -2.37 25.83
C GLU A 845 -39.34 -2.22 27.09
N SER A 846 -38.19 -2.89 27.12
CA SER A 846 -37.23 -2.74 28.22
C SER A 846 -36.53 -1.38 28.18
N THR A 847 -36.22 -0.85 29.36
CA THR A 847 -35.36 0.33 29.51
C THR A 847 -33.89 -0.03 29.79
N ASN A 848 -33.56 -1.33 29.80
CA ASN A 848 -32.20 -1.83 30.03
C ASN A 848 -31.46 -2.04 28.71
N ALA A 849 -30.31 -1.39 28.55
CA ALA A 849 -29.47 -1.47 27.36
C ALA A 849 -28.98 -2.87 27.02
N ALA A 850 -28.76 -3.72 28.03
CA ALA A 850 -28.29 -5.09 27.83
C ALA A 850 -29.34 -6.01 27.15
N ASP A 851 -30.61 -5.62 27.15
CA ASP A 851 -31.68 -6.42 26.54
C ASP A 851 -31.75 -6.28 25.01
N TYR A 852 -30.97 -5.35 24.44
CA TYR A 852 -30.93 -4.98 23.03
C TYR A 852 -29.57 -5.30 22.42
N SER A 853 -29.57 -5.77 21.17
CA SER A 853 -28.37 -5.87 20.34
C SER A 853 -28.18 -4.57 19.57
N TRP A 854 -27.07 -3.87 19.80
CA TRP A 854 -26.80 -2.53 19.24
C TRP A 854 -25.98 -2.60 17.96
N SER A 855 -26.32 -1.74 16.99
CA SER A 855 -25.63 -1.61 15.71
C SER A 855 -25.48 -0.13 15.33
N LEU A 856 -24.32 0.24 14.76
CA LEU A 856 -24.00 1.62 14.38
C LEU A 856 -24.84 2.05 13.16
N ILE A 857 -25.42 3.25 13.19
CA ILE A 857 -26.31 3.80 12.14
C ILE A 857 -25.58 4.84 11.26
N LYS A 858 -24.36 5.29 11.59
CA LYS A 858 -23.68 6.36 10.85
C LYS A 858 -22.14 6.33 10.94
N GLY A 859 -21.45 6.58 9.81
CA GLY A 859 -20.02 6.90 9.72
C GLY A 859 -19.73 8.41 9.76
N ASP A 860 -18.56 8.80 10.25
CA ASP A 860 -18.28 10.18 10.67
C ASP A 860 -18.07 11.18 9.53
N LYS A 861 -18.72 12.35 9.69
CA LYS A 861 -18.35 13.64 9.09
C LYS A 861 -18.02 14.55 10.26
N GLY A 862 -16.78 15.02 10.34
CA GLY A 862 -16.28 15.82 11.45
C GLY A 862 -16.93 17.20 11.58
N ASP A 863 -16.95 17.73 12.82
CA ASP A 863 -16.74 19.15 13.15
C ASP A 863 -16.49 19.38 14.66
N THR A 864 -15.51 20.26 14.90
CA THR A 864 -15.13 21.16 16.02
C THR A 864 -15.71 20.99 17.45
N GLY A 865 -14.82 20.90 18.45
CA GLY A 865 -15.16 20.88 19.88
C GLY A 865 -15.33 22.27 20.55
N PRO A 866 -16.04 22.37 21.70
CA PRO A 866 -16.29 23.63 22.40
C PRO A 866 -15.14 24.06 23.35
N THR A 867 -15.01 25.39 23.53
CA THR A 867 -14.08 26.10 24.43
C THR A 867 -14.33 25.79 25.92
N GLY A 868 -13.29 25.46 26.69
CA GLY A 868 -13.37 25.23 28.14
C GLY A 868 -13.29 26.52 28.99
N PRO A 869 -13.90 26.56 30.20
CA PRO A 869 -13.86 27.73 31.08
C PRO A 869 -12.56 27.85 31.90
N GLN A 870 -12.17 29.09 32.21
CA GLN A 870 -10.99 29.53 32.96
C GLN A 870 -11.01 29.07 34.43
N GLY A 871 -9.92 28.46 34.91
CA GLY A 871 -9.77 28.02 36.31
C GLY A 871 -9.40 29.17 37.29
N PRO A 872 -9.85 29.14 38.56
CA PRO A 872 -9.48 30.13 39.56
C PRO A 872 -8.09 29.89 40.18
N GLN A 873 -7.43 30.99 40.55
CA GLN A 873 -6.10 31.12 41.16
C GLN A 873 -6.00 30.50 42.58
N GLY A 874 -4.89 29.81 42.87
CA GLY A 874 -4.69 29.03 44.11
C GLY A 874 -4.20 29.82 45.35
N PRO A 875 -4.25 29.22 46.55
CA PRO A 875 -3.57 29.75 47.75
C PRO A 875 -2.23 29.06 48.06
N ALA A 876 -1.32 29.84 48.65
CA ALA A 876 0.06 29.49 49.02
C ALA A 876 0.17 28.48 50.18
N GLY A 877 1.25 27.68 50.19
CA GLY A 877 1.45 26.53 51.09
C GLY A 877 2.16 26.82 52.43
N PRO A 878 2.48 25.78 53.22
CA PRO A 878 3.41 25.87 54.34
C PRO A 878 4.70 25.03 54.18
N LYS A 879 5.73 25.60 54.81
CA LYS A 879 7.15 25.28 54.99
C LYS A 879 7.44 23.90 55.64
N GLY A 880 8.51 23.23 55.20
CA GLY A 880 8.95 21.90 55.64
C GLY A 880 10.00 21.84 56.76
N ASP A 881 10.43 20.61 57.09
CA ASP A 881 11.48 20.30 58.07
C ASP A 881 12.66 19.50 57.46
N ARG A 882 13.87 19.83 57.94
CA ARG A 882 15.22 19.41 57.49
C ARG A 882 15.81 18.26 58.33
N GLY A 883 16.73 17.51 57.71
CA GLY A 883 17.92 16.88 58.32
C GLY A 883 18.62 15.95 57.30
N ILE A 884 19.92 15.98 57.00
CA ILE A 884 21.13 16.15 57.84
C ILE A 884 22.27 16.85 57.03
N MET A 885 23.05 17.70 57.69
CA MET A 885 23.99 18.69 57.12
C MET A 885 25.44 18.18 56.91
N GLY A 886 26.07 18.56 55.79
CA GLY A 886 27.46 19.02 55.79
C GLY A 886 27.49 20.54 56.07
N VAL A 887 28.50 21.05 56.79
CA VAL A 887 28.56 22.48 57.12
C VAL A 887 28.74 23.29 55.85
N ALA A 888 27.79 24.21 55.59
CA ALA A 888 27.78 25.08 54.43
C ALA A 888 28.06 26.52 54.85
N TYR A 889 29.09 27.12 54.24
CA TYR A 889 29.44 28.52 54.43
C TYR A 889 28.93 29.34 53.26
N MET A 890 28.35 30.51 53.54
CA MET A 890 27.90 31.46 52.52
C MET A 890 28.46 32.84 52.87
N GLN A 891 29.53 33.22 52.18
CA GLN A 891 30.30 34.43 52.45
C GLN A 891 31.25 34.73 51.28
N PRO A 892 31.74 35.96 51.12
CA PRO A 892 32.59 36.32 49.97
C PRO A 892 34.03 35.81 50.10
N THR A 893 34.50 35.54 51.32
CA THR A 893 35.88 35.13 51.63
C THR A 893 35.95 33.67 52.06
N GLN A 894 37.08 33.02 51.75
CA GLN A 894 37.29 31.60 52.00
C GLN A 894 37.17 31.26 53.50
N PRO A 895 36.37 30.24 53.88
CA PRO A 895 36.28 29.79 55.26
C PRO A 895 37.58 29.14 55.73
N SER A 896 37.92 29.31 57.01
CA SER A 896 39.07 28.66 57.65
C SER A 896 38.81 27.20 58.03
N ASP A 897 37.59 26.70 57.84
CA ASP A 897 37.23 25.32 58.13
C ASP A 897 37.86 24.36 57.11
N THR A 898 38.55 23.36 57.62
CA THR A 898 39.29 22.35 56.86
C THR A 898 38.66 20.97 56.98
N THR A 899 37.39 20.89 57.37
CA THR A 899 36.65 19.62 57.47
C THR A 899 36.38 19.07 56.07
N GLU A 900 36.81 17.83 55.82
CA GLU A 900 36.59 17.18 54.53
C GLU A 900 35.08 17.06 54.23
N GLY A 901 34.67 17.55 53.07
CA GLY A 901 33.26 17.62 52.63
C GLY A 901 32.54 18.94 52.95
N ALA A 902 33.16 19.87 53.69
CA ALA A 902 32.59 21.20 53.92
C ALA A 902 32.35 21.93 52.58
N THR A 903 31.23 22.65 52.45
CA THR A 903 30.88 23.33 51.20
C THR A 903 30.86 24.84 51.41
N TRP A 904 31.48 25.59 50.50
CA TRP A 904 31.50 27.05 50.53
C TRP A 904 30.82 27.59 49.28
N PHE A 905 29.69 28.27 49.48
CA PHE A 905 29.00 29.06 48.48
C PHE A 905 29.57 30.48 48.54
N GLN A 906 30.49 30.79 47.63
CA GLN A 906 31.09 32.11 47.56
C GLN A 906 30.04 33.11 47.08
N THR A 907 29.76 34.11 47.89
CA THR A 907 28.89 35.22 47.51
C THR A 907 29.69 36.37 46.91
N GLU A 908 29.02 37.21 46.12
CA GLU A 908 29.65 38.40 45.53
C GLU A 908 30.12 39.41 46.61
N SER A 909 29.41 39.48 47.74
CA SER A 909 29.75 40.33 48.89
C SER A 909 29.12 39.77 50.18
N SER A 910 29.43 40.37 51.34
CA SER A 910 28.87 39.95 52.64
C SER A 910 27.38 40.29 52.82
N THR A 911 26.80 41.07 51.92
CA THR A 911 25.39 41.49 51.94
C THR A 911 24.61 41.01 50.71
N SER A 912 25.24 40.23 49.83
CA SER A 912 24.64 39.71 48.60
C SER A 912 24.40 38.22 48.75
N ASP A 913 23.17 37.79 48.47
CA ASP A 913 22.81 36.37 48.44
C ASP A 913 23.16 35.71 47.09
N LYS A 914 23.76 36.47 46.17
CA LYS A 914 24.18 36.00 44.85
C LYS A 914 25.43 35.14 44.97
N ILE A 915 25.26 33.84 44.73
CA ILE A 915 26.34 32.86 44.71
C ILE A 915 27.06 32.93 43.36
N ILE A 916 28.37 33.20 43.40
CA ILE A 916 29.21 33.32 42.20
C ILE A 916 30.07 32.07 41.94
N ALA A 917 30.29 31.25 42.97
CA ALA A 917 30.98 29.97 42.85
C ALA A 917 30.67 29.06 44.04
N VAL A 918 30.79 27.75 43.86
CA VAL A 918 30.67 26.76 44.93
C VAL A 918 31.95 25.95 45.03
N TYR A 919 32.45 25.75 46.24
CA TYR A 919 33.66 24.99 46.54
C TYR A 919 33.36 23.88 47.55
N THR A 920 34.14 22.80 47.51
CA THR A 920 34.12 21.76 48.55
C THR A 920 35.54 21.53 49.06
N TYR A 921 35.69 21.39 50.37
CA TYR A 921 36.98 21.14 51.01
C TYR A 921 37.35 19.65 50.95
N LYS A 922 38.54 19.36 50.44
CA LYS A 922 39.17 18.03 50.52
C LYS A 922 40.55 18.14 51.17
N SER A 923 41.62 18.25 50.37
CA SER A 923 42.98 18.63 50.80
C SER A 923 43.27 20.14 50.64
N GLY A 924 42.20 20.91 50.42
CA GLY A 924 42.14 22.34 50.12
C GLY A 924 40.78 22.69 49.52
N TRP A 925 40.43 23.97 49.42
CA TRP A 925 39.16 24.40 48.81
C TRP A 925 39.21 24.24 47.29
N GLN A 926 38.39 23.33 46.75
CA GLN A 926 38.33 23.05 45.32
C GLN A 926 36.98 23.45 44.74
N LYS A 927 36.98 24.12 43.58
CA LYS A 927 35.74 24.57 42.93
C LYS A 927 34.93 23.37 42.45
N LYS A 928 33.66 23.28 42.86
CA LYS A 928 32.75 22.19 42.51
C LYS A 928 32.18 22.43 41.11
N LYS A 929 32.33 21.43 40.23
CA LYS A 929 31.66 21.36 38.92
C LYS A 929 30.48 20.40 39.05
N TYR A 930 29.32 20.75 38.52
CA TYR A 930 28.14 19.88 38.48
C TYR A 930 27.97 19.29 37.07
N ALA A 931 27.57 18.02 36.97
CA ALA A 931 27.17 17.40 35.71
C ALA A 931 25.72 17.79 35.37
N SER A 932 25.36 17.85 34.08
CA SER A 932 24.04 18.32 33.61
C SER A 932 22.87 17.50 34.18
N ALA A 933 23.08 16.21 34.45
CA ALA A 933 22.07 15.31 34.99
C ALA A 933 21.69 15.55 36.47
N THR A 934 22.27 16.54 37.15
CA THR A 934 22.18 16.66 38.63
C THR A 934 21.39 17.88 39.15
N LEU A 935 20.72 18.66 38.29
CA LEU A 935 19.95 19.84 38.70
C LEU A 935 18.45 19.66 38.41
N ALA A 936 17.68 19.27 39.43
CA ALA A 936 16.22 19.35 39.42
C ALA A 936 15.78 20.62 40.17
N VAL A 937 15.09 21.54 39.48
CA VAL A 937 14.61 22.81 40.03
C VAL A 937 13.15 23.03 39.61
N GLU A 938 12.31 23.43 40.55
CA GLU A 938 10.85 23.53 40.35
C GLU A 938 10.43 24.69 39.42
N SER A 939 11.18 25.81 39.38
CA SER A 939 11.09 26.81 38.31
C SER A 939 12.41 27.57 38.11
N LEU A 940 12.62 28.08 36.90
CA LEU A 940 13.72 28.97 36.50
C LEU A 940 13.14 30.19 35.78
N ASP A 941 13.17 31.36 36.39
CA ASP A 941 12.51 32.56 35.85
C ASP A 941 13.23 33.18 34.62
N ALA A 942 14.49 32.82 34.37
CA ALA A 942 15.17 33.11 33.09
C ALA A 942 16.33 32.13 32.85
N LEU A 943 16.29 31.45 31.71
CA LEU A 943 17.37 30.60 31.20
C LEU A 943 18.08 31.33 30.04
N SER A 944 19.40 31.46 30.10
CA SER A 944 20.27 31.70 28.94
C SER A 944 21.08 30.44 28.69
N ALA A 945 20.83 29.71 27.59
CA ALA A 945 21.48 28.44 27.26
C ALA A 945 22.00 28.39 25.81
N ASP A 946 23.11 27.69 25.59
CA ASP A 946 23.66 27.30 24.28
C ASP A 946 23.19 25.86 23.95
N LEU A 947 22.32 25.69 22.93
CA LEU A 947 21.50 24.49 22.69
C LEU A 947 22.09 23.44 21.72
N GLY A 948 23.18 23.74 21.00
CA GLY A 948 23.76 22.81 20.02
C GLY A 948 22.82 22.37 18.88
N LYS A 949 23.06 21.19 18.27
CA LYS A 949 22.23 20.63 17.18
C LYS A 949 20.91 20.11 17.75
N ILE A 950 19.78 20.65 17.30
CA ILE A 950 18.46 20.13 17.65
C ILE A 950 17.88 19.35 16.47
N THR A 951 17.82 18.04 16.61
CA THR A 951 17.32 17.12 15.57
C THR A 951 15.80 17.12 15.47
N ALA A 952 15.13 17.90 16.33
CA ALA A 952 14.21 18.96 15.92
C ALA A 952 14.12 20.00 17.04
N GLY A 953 14.43 21.27 16.78
CA GLY A 953 14.28 22.27 17.84
C GLY A 953 14.15 23.69 17.37
N ILE A 954 13.70 24.50 18.32
CA ILE A 954 13.21 25.85 18.13
C ILE A 954 14.33 26.84 18.46
N ILE A 955 14.57 27.78 17.55
CA ILE A 955 15.65 28.77 17.57
C ILE A 955 15.03 30.17 17.79
N ASN A 956 15.48 30.88 18.83
CA ASN A 956 14.95 32.22 19.17
C ASN A 956 15.47 33.32 18.22
N GLY A 957 14.63 34.35 18.00
CA GLY A 957 14.76 35.34 16.92
C GLY A 957 13.85 35.02 15.73
N VAL A 958 13.35 33.79 15.69
CA VAL A 958 12.14 33.41 14.99
C VAL A 958 11.00 33.41 16.01
N GLU A 959 10.03 34.30 15.84
CA GLU A 959 8.75 34.19 16.52
C GLU A 959 7.94 33.11 15.80
N ILE A 960 7.69 31.99 16.48
CA ILE A 960 6.77 30.97 16.00
C ILE A 960 5.42 31.28 16.66
N GLN A 961 4.46 31.78 15.89
CA GLN A 961 3.13 32.16 16.39
C GLN A 961 2.05 31.51 15.52
N GLY A 962 1.30 30.56 16.08
CA GLY A 962 0.28 29.81 15.34
C GLY A 962 0.89 28.95 14.22
N ASP A 963 0.37 29.07 13.00
CA ASP A 963 0.91 28.46 11.78
C ASP A 963 2.06 29.29 11.15
N GLY A 964 2.45 30.38 11.82
CA GLY A 964 3.36 31.39 11.30
C GLY A 964 4.79 31.25 11.81
N LEU A 965 5.75 31.19 10.88
CA LEU A 965 7.17 31.40 11.17
C LEU A 965 7.55 32.83 10.83
N TYR A 966 7.92 33.62 11.83
CA TYR A 966 8.27 35.03 11.66
C TYR A 966 9.71 35.28 12.06
N SER A 967 10.48 35.98 11.24
CA SER A 967 11.87 36.31 11.56
C SER A 967 12.13 37.78 11.27
N ASP A 968 12.39 38.54 12.33
CA ASP A 968 12.79 39.94 12.22
C ASP A 968 14.29 40.04 11.91
N TYR A 969 14.65 41.02 11.09
CA TYR A 969 16.04 41.29 10.73
C TYR A 969 16.31 42.78 10.64
N ASP A 970 17.56 43.17 10.87
CA ASP A 970 18.06 44.52 10.69
C ASP A 970 19.55 44.47 10.30
N TYR A 971 19.89 44.91 9.09
CA TYR A 971 21.24 44.78 8.53
C TYR A 971 21.65 46.00 7.70
N GLN A 972 22.97 46.20 7.59
CA GLN A 972 23.56 47.25 6.76
C GLN A 972 23.51 46.85 5.27
N ILE A 973 22.97 47.71 4.40
CA ILE A 973 22.74 47.33 2.99
C ILE A 973 24.05 47.16 2.21
N ALA A 974 25.08 47.93 2.56
CA ALA A 974 26.42 47.83 2.01
C ALA A 974 27.43 48.24 3.07
N GLU A 975 28.60 47.60 3.07
CA GLU A 975 29.65 47.86 4.05
C GLU A 975 30.04 49.34 4.06
N GLY A 976 30.05 49.96 5.24
CA GLY A 976 30.32 51.40 5.41
C GLY A 976 29.15 52.34 5.07
N SER A 977 27.99 51.83 4.63
CA SER A 977 26.81 52.64 4.36
C SER A 977 26.15 53.17 5.64
N THR A 978 25.72 54.43 5.63
CA THR A 978 24.85 54.98 6.69
C THR A 978 23.41 54.47 6.58
N VAL A 979 23.09 53.75 5.50
CA VAL A 979 21.76 53.22 5.17
C VAL A 979 21.66 51.73 5.52
N TRP A 980 20.61 51.41 6.28
CA TRP A 980 20.30 50.10 6.82
C TRP A 980 18.94 49.61 6.32
N ARG A 981 18.71 48.31 6.39
CA ARG A 981 17.44 47.68 6.07
C ARG A 981 17.00 46.77 7.20
N LYS A 982 15.80 47.04 7.69
CA LYS A 982 15.10 46.18 8.65
C LYS A 982 13.83 45.63 8.04
N GLY A 983 13.33 44.53 8.58
CA GLY A 983 12.09 43.94 8.09
C GLY A 983 11.72 42.67 8.84
N ARG A 984 10.62 42.07 8.42
CA ARG A 984 10.07 40.83 8.94
C ARG A 984 9.84 39.86 7.80
N LEU A 985 10.48 38.70 7.88
CA LEU A 985 10.14 37.52 7.10
C LEU A 985 8.96 36.82 7.78
N SER A 986 8.01 36.34 7.00
CA SER A 986 6.82 35.65 7.49
C SER A 986 6.46 34.50 6.55
N MET A 987 6.22 33.32 7.12
CA MET A 987 5.65 32.16 6.45
C MET A 987 4.38 31.80 7.20
N SER A 988 3.20 32.16 6.68
CA SER A 988 1.90 31.95 7.35
C SER A 988 0.77 31.94 6.32
N GLY A 989 -0.28 31.15 6.54
CA GLY A 989 -1.45 31.10 5.65
C GLY A 989 -1.15 30.69 4.20
N GLY A 990 -0.06 29.98 3.95
CA GLY A 990 0.39 29.62 2.60
C GLY A 990 1.13 30.74 1.84
N TYR A 991 1.45 31.85 2.52
CA TYR A 991 2.20 32.97 1.98
C TYR A 991 3.63 32.99 2.53
N PHE A 992 4.60 33.28 1.66
CA PHE A 992 5.95 33.69 2.04
C PHE A 992 6.06 35.18 1.79
N ARG A 993 6.21 35.98 2.85
CA ARG A 993 6.20 37.44 2.74
C ARG A 993 7.35 38.08 3.50
N ASN A 994 8.00 39.04 2.87
CA ASN A 994 9.06 39.87 3.42
C ASN A 994 8.60 41.33 3.40
N ASP A 995 8.31 41.93 4.55
CA ASP A 995 8.05 43.36 4.66
C ASP A 995 9.33 44.07 5.12
N PHE A 996 9.78 45.10 4.40
CA PHE A 996 11.07 45.76 4.65
C PHE A 996 11.00 47.29 4.66
N GLN A 997 11.95 47.90 5.36
CA GLN A 997 12.20 49.34 5.42
C GLN A 997 13.70 49.61 5.28
N THR A 998 14.04 50.46 4.33
CA THR A 998 15.37 51.04 4.17
C THR A 998 15.42 52.39 4.86
N TYR A 999 16.36 52.58 5.78
CA TYR A 999 16.44 53.80 6.59
C TYR A 999 17.88 54.22 6.87
N VAL A 1000 18.09 55.51 7.16
CA VAL A 1000 19.39 56.04 7.61
C VAL A 1000 19.54 55.74 9.10
N LYS A 1001 20.57 54.98 9.50
CA LYS A 1001 20.68 54.47 10.87
C LYS A 1001 20.86 55.53 11.94
N SER A 1002 21.57 56.62 11.62
CA SER A 1002 21.82 57.71 12.56
C SER A 1002 20.59 58.60 12.82
N THR A 1003 19.69 58.72 11.85
CA THR A 1003 18.53 59.62 11.93
C THR A 1003 17.19 58.89 12.05
N GLY A 1004 17.14 57.60 11.72
CA GLY A 1004 15.90 56.82 11.63
C GLY A 1004 15.07 57.09 10.38
N GLU A 1005 15.53 57.99 9.49
CA GLU A 1005 14.77 58.43 8.32
C GLU A 1005 14.58 57.28 7.30
N ILE A 1006 13.33 56.95 6.96
CA ILE A 1006 13.02 55.90 5.98
C ILE A 1006 13.17 56.47 4.57
N GLN A 1007 14.09 55.89 3.79
CA GLN A 1007 14.32 56.24 2.39
C GLN A 1007 13.35 55.52 1.44
N ASN A 1008 13.02 54.26 1.73
CA ASN A 1008 11.99 53.51 1.03
C ASN A 1008 11.52 52.35 1.90
N ASN A 1009 10.33 51.83 1.62
CA ASN A 1009 9.82 50.62 2.23
C ASN A 1009 9.18 49.75 1.15
N GLY A 1010 8.82 48.52 1.46
CA GLY A 1010 8.27 47.62 0.47
C GLY A 1010 7.98 46.25 1.01
N PHE A 1011 7.50 45.38 0.12
CA PHE A 1011 7.37 43.98 0.42
C PHE A 1011 7.66 43.09 -0.79
N SER A 1012 8.06 41.86 -0.50
CA SER A 1012 8.13 40.77 -1.47
C SER A 1012 7.20 39.66 -0.99
N GLN A 1013 6.39 39.09 -1.88
CA GLN A 1013 5.41 38.06 -1.52
C GLN A 1013 5.42 36.94 -2.56
N PHE A 1014 5.41 35.70 -2.10
CA PHE A 1014 5.14 34.51 -2.89
C PHE A 1014 3.93 33.78 -2.31
N SER A 1015 2.97 33.44 -3.17
CA SER A 1015 1.67 32.89 -2.79
C SER A 1015 1.10 32.02 -3.89
N HIS A 1016 0.00 31.33 -3.61
CA HIS A 1016 -0.73 30.55 -4.61
C HIS A 1016 -1.38 31.43 -5.70
N GLU A 1017 -1.56 32.73 -5.46
CA GLU A 1017 -2.16 33.67 -6.43
C GLU A 1017 -1.09 34.39 -7.23
N ASP A 1018 -0.13 35.02 -6.55
CA ASP A 1018 0.82 35.92 -7.15
C ASP A 1018 2.24 35.80 -6.57
N LEU A 1019 3.24 36.14 -7.40
CA LEU A 1019 4.59 36.57 -6.99
C LEU A 1019 4.67 38.10 -7.15
N GLN A 1020 4.88 38.84 -6.06
CA GLN A 1020 4.87 40.30 -6.04
C GLN A 1020 6.14 40.90 -5.43
N PHE A 1021 6.62 42.00 -6.00
CA PHE A 1021 7.66 42.85 -5.45
C PHE A 1021 7.22 44.31 -5.55
N VAL A 1022 7.08 44.96 -4.39
CA VAL A 1022 6.54 46.32 -4.29
C VAL A 1022 7.50 47.19 -3.51
N VAL A 1023 7.82 48.37 -4.05
CA VAL A 1023 8.65 49.38 -3.38
C VAL A 1023 7.91 50.70 -3.35
N PHE A 1024 7.88 51.33 -2.20
CA PHE A 1024 7.32 52.65 -1.92
C PHE A 1024 8.45 53.64 -1.61
N ASN A 1025 8.31 54.89 -2.07
CA ASN A 1025 9.28 55.94 -1.78
C ASN A 1025 9.05 56.57 -0.40
N GLY A 1026 10.09 56.70 0.42
CA GLY A 1026 9.98 57.21 1.79
C GLY A 1026 9.15 56.29 2.70
N SER A 1027 8.30 56.89 3.56
CA SER A 1027 7.45 56.18 4.53
C SER A 1027 6.03 55.84 4.04
N GLN A 1028 5.68 56.16 2.79
CA GLN A 1028 4.33 55.92 2.24
C GLN A 1028 4.08 54.41 2.02
N LYS A 1029 2.81 53.96 2.07
CA LYS A 1029 2.45 52.53 1.90
C LYS A 1029 1.33 52.25 0.89
N THR A 1030 0.75 53.30 0.30
CA THR A 1030 -0.49 53.17 -0.51
C THR A 1030 -0.26 53.32 -2.01
N LYS A 1031 0.79 54.04 -2.42
CA LYS A 1031 1.13 54.24 -3.83
C LYS A 1031 2.52 53.68 -4.13
N ALA A 1032 2.55 52.52 -4.78
CA ALA A 1032 3.80 51.88 -5.18
C ALA A 1032 4.58 52.80 -6.13
N ASP A 1033 5.88 52.95 -5.85
CA ASP A 1033 6.83 53.64 -6.71
C ASP A 1033 7.38 52.66 -7.76
N ARG A 1034 7.69 51.42 -7.37
CA ARG A 1034 8.03 50.34 -8.31
C ARG A 1034 7.21 49.10 -7.99
N TYR A 1035 6.73 48.44 -9.03
CA TYR A 1035 5.84 47.28 -8.92
C TYR A 1035 6.19 46.23 -9.96
N LEU A 1036 6.41 44.99 -9.50
CA LEU A 1036 6.48 43.79 -10.32
C LEU A 1036 5.51 42.77 -9.75
N SER A 1037 4.67 42.18 -10.60
CA SER A 1037 3.73 41.13 -10.21
C SER A 1037 3.58 40.10 -11.32
N ILE A 1038 3.60 38.84 -10.94
CA ILE A 1038 3.36 37.70 -11.82
C ILE A 1038 2.22 36.90 -11.24
N ASN A 1039 1.19 36.65 -12.04
CA ASN A 1039 0.08 35.79 -11.67
C ASN A 1039 -0.44 34.99 -12.86
N PRO A 1040 -1.36 34.03 -12.66
CA PRO A 1040 -1.86 33.18 -13.73
C PRO A 1040 -2.46 33.92 -14.93
N TYR A 1041 -2.84 35.18 -14.76
CA TYR A 1041 -3.53 35.96 -15.79
C TYR A 1041 -2.61 36.96 -16.51
N ARG A 1042 -1.58 37.49 -15.83
CA ARG A 1042 -0.70 38.52 -16.39
C ARG A 1042 0.64 38.66 -15.66
N PHE A 1043 1.58 39.27 -16.37
CA PHE A 1043 2.82 39.80 -15.85
C PHE A 1043 2.79 41.33 -15.91
N THR A 1044 2.92 42.00 -14.76
CA THR A 1044 2.86 43.46 -14.64
C THR A 1044 4.20 44.03 -14.18
N MET A 1045 4.69 45.07 -14.85
CA MET A 1045 5.85 45.85 -14.41
C MET A 1045 5.54 47.34 -14.46
N THR A 1046 5.99 48.10 -13.47
CA THR A 1046 5.89 49.57 -13.44
C THR A 1046 7.12 50.16 -12.74
N ASP A 1047 7.77 51.12 -13.39
CA ASP A 1047 8.91 51.86 -12.83
C ASP A 1047 8.48 53.08 -12.00
N SER A 1048 9.45 53.77 -11.40
CA SER A 1048 9.25 54.97 -10.55
C SER A 1048 8.66 56.18 -11.25
N ARG A 1049 8.56 56.16 -12.59
CA ARG A 1049 7.90 57.21 -13.37
C ARG A 1049 6.45 56.87 -13.70
N GLY A 1050 5.97 55.69 -13.26
CA GLY A 1050 4.69 55.13 -13.67
C GLY A 1050 4.72 54.55 -15.10
N LEU A 1051 5.91 54.38 -15.70
CA LEU A 1051 6.06 53.79 -17.02
C LEU A 1051 6.16 52.26 -16.87
N GLY A 1052 5.32 51.54 -17.60
CA GLY A 1052 5.14 50.11 -17.41
C GLY A 1052 3.95 49.56 -18.19
N GLY A 1053 3.66 48.27 -18.03
CA GLY A 1053 2.57 47.62 -18.74
C GLY A 1053 2.25 46.23 -18.20
N ASN A 1054 1.18 45.66 -18.75
CA ASN A 1054 0.77 44.28 -18.52
C ASN A 1054 1.10 43.45 -19.77
N LEU A 1055 1.69 42.28 -19.57
CA LEU A 1055 1.78 41.23 -20.56
C LEU A 1055 0.78 40.13 -20.19
N THR A 1056 -0.18 39.85 -21.07
CA THR A 1056 -1.25 38.87 -20.86
C THR A 1056 -1.06 37.67 -21.77
N PHE A 1057 -1.80 36.59 -21.53
CA PHE A 1057 -1.85 35.44 -22.45
C PHE A 1057 -2.12 35.88 -23.90
N GLN A 1058 -3.01 36.85 -24.11
CA GLN A 1058 -3.37 37.34 -25.44
C GLN A 1058 -2.20 37.98 -26.19
N ASP A 1059 -1.22 38.52 -25.48
CA ASP A 1059 -0.04 39.14 -26.05
C ASP A 1059 1.02 38.09 -26.46
N LEU A 1060 0.91 36.87 -25.93
CA LEU A 1060 1.77 35.72 -26.23
C LEU A 1060 1.09 34.67 -27.13
N TYR A 1061 -0.22 34.79 -27.34
CA TYR A 1061 -1.02 33.80 -28.05
C TYR A 1061 -0.79 33.86 -29.57
N ASN A 1062 -0.23 32.77 -30.11
CA ASN A 1062 0.10 32.66 -31.53
C ASN A 1062 -0.66 31.47 -32.14
N ILE A 1063 -1.25 31.70 -33.31
CA ILE A 1063 -1.84 30.63 -34.12
C ILE A 1063 -1.18 30.67 -35.50
N GLY A 1064 -0.62 29.54 -35.92
CA GLY A 1064 -0.04 29.38 -37.24
C GLY A 1064 -1.06 29.58 -38.37
N LYS A 1065 -0.56 29.61 -39.61
CA LYS A 1065 -1.37 29.80 -40.81
C LYS A 1065 -2.51 28.77 -40.88
N THR A 1066 -3.74 29.23 -40.67
CA THR A 1066 -4.94 28.39 -40.59
C THR A 1066 -5.88 28.71 -41.76
N GLY A 1067 -6.41 27.68 -42.42
CA GLY A 1067 -7.32 27.86 -43.55
C GLY A 1067 -8.66 28.45 -43.13
N ILE A 1068 -9.20 29.36 -43.94
CA ILE A 1068 -10.51 29.98 -43.73
C ILE A 1068 -11.54 29.24 -44.59
N PRO A 1069 -12.56 28.58 -43.99
CA PRO A 1069 -13.63 27.93 -44.75
C PRO A 1069 -14.41 28.91 -45.62
N ALA A 1070 -14.78 28.48 -46.83
CA ALA A 1070 -15.65 29.25 -47.71
C ALA A 1070 -17.12 29.15 -47.26
N ALA A 1071 -17.86 30.24 -47.40
CA ALA A 1071 -19.31 30.26 -47.17
C ALA A 1071 -20.07 29.54 -48.30
N SER A 1072 -21.34 29.22 -48.06
CA SER A 1072 -22.21 28.63 -49.08
C SER A 1072 -22.28 29.54 -50.33
N GLY A 1073 -22.14 28.96 -51.52
CA GLY A 1073 -22.08 29.71 -52.79
C GLY A 1073 -20.69 30.25 -53.15
N TRP A 1074 -19.69 30.01 -52.30
CA TRP A 1074 -18.30 30.41 -52.51
C TRP A 1074 -17.35 29.21 -52.48
N SER A 1075 -16.16 29.38 -53.04
CA SER A 1075 -15.07 28.42 -52.97
C SER A 1075 -13.77 29.13 -52.59
N GLN A 1076 -12.86 28.42 -51.93
CA GLN A 1076 -11.48 28.87 -51.80
C GLN A 1076 -10.84 28.94 -53.20
N TYR A 1077 -10.10 30.00 -53.50
CA TYR A 1077 -9.43 30.12 -54.79
C TYR A 1077 -8.30 29.10 -54.95
N SER A 1078 -7.54 28.87 -53.87
CA SER A 1078 -6.59 27.77 -53.75
C SER A 1078 -6.88 26.98 -52.50
N THR A 1079 -6.77 25.66 -52.57
CA THR A 1079 -6.87 24.74 -51.43
C THR A 1079 -5.50 24.32 -50.89
N SER A 1080 -4.40 24.73 -51.55
CA SER A 1080 -3.03 24.36 -51.14
C SER A 1080 -2.50 25.35 -50.10
N PRO A 1081 -2.17 24.91 -48.86
CA PRO A 1081 -1.65 25.78 -47.81
C PRO A 1081 -0.34 26.51 -48.16
N SER A 1082 0.44 25.99 -49.12
CA SER A 1082 1.67 26.62 -49.62
C SER A 1082 1.44 27.76 -50.61
N SER A 1083 0.21 27.91 -51.13
CA SER A 1083 -0.12 28.99 -52.05
C SER A 1083 -0.28 30.33 -51.30
N GLY A 1084 0.21 31.42 -51.91
CA GLY A 1084 -0.09 32.78 -51.47
C GLY A 1084 -1.56 33.17 -51.65
N ASN A 1085 -2.31 32.41 -52.44
CA ASN A 1085 -3.74 32.64 -52.68
C ASN A 1085 -4.67 31.77 -51.83
N PHE A 1086 -4.12 30.93 -50.95
CA PHE A 1086 -4.91 30.12 -50.00
C PHE A 1086 -5.52 31.00 -48.92
N PRO A 1087 -6.87 31.10 -48.80
CA PRO A 1087 -7.52 31.86 -47.76
C PRO A 1087 -7.09 31.37 -46.38
N SER A 1088 -6.40 32.23 -45.65
CA SER A 1088 -5.83 31.87 -44.36
C SER A 1088 -5.70 33.05 -43.42
N ALA A 1089 -5.69 32.74 -42.13
CA ALA A 1089 -5.38 33.67 -41.06
C ALA A 1089 -4.18 33.16 -40.26
N THR A 1090 -3.33 34.08 -39.81
CA THR A 1090 -2.23 33.84 -38.87
C THR A 1090 -2.36 34.85 -37.74
N ARG A 1091 -2.15 34.42 -36.49
CA ARG A 1091 -2.21 35.28 -35.31
C ARG A 1091 -0.84 35.32 -34.63
N LEU A 1092 -0.35 36.53 -34.36
CA LEU A 1092 0.86 36.82 -33.60
C LEU A 1092 0.51 37.78 -32.46
N GLY A 1093 0.33 37.24 -31.26
CA GLY A 1093 -0.21 37.96 -30.11
C GLY A 1093 -1.58 38.57 -30.42
N ARG A 1094 -1.69 39.90 -30.29
CA ARG A 1094 -2.91 40.64 -30.61
C ARG A 1094 -3.10 40.94 -32.10
N MET A 1095 -2.14 40.64 -32.97
CA MET A 1095 -2.25 40.92 -34.41
C MET A 1095 -2.73 39.69 -35.17
N VAL A 1096 -3.78 39.85 -35.97
CA VAL A 1096 -4.23 38.85 -36.93
C VAL A 1096 -3.94 39.36 -38.34
N GLN A 1097 -3.24 38.54 -39.12
CA GLN A 1097 -3.05 38.73 -40.55
C GLN A 1097 -3.93 37.76 -41.30
N VAL A 1098 -4.84 38.28 -42.12
CA VAL A 1098 -5.63 37.51 -43.10
C VAL A 1098 -5.01 37.66 -44.48
N SER A 1099 -5.04 36.61 -45.28
CA SER A 1099 -4.46 36.58 -46.63
C SER A 1099 -5.14 35.53 -47.51
N GLY A 1100 -4.92 35.62 -48.82
CA GLY A 1100 -5.50 34.70 -49.81
C GLY A 1100 -6.78 35.24 -50.46
N ALA A 1101 -7.47 34.38 -51.21
CA ALA A 1101 -8.63 34.81 -51.98
C ALA A 1101 -9.74 33.75 -52.10
N PHE A 1102 -10.98 34.22 -52.16
CA PHE A 1102 -12.15 33.40 -52.48
C PHE A 1102 -12.57 33.60 -53.94
N LYS A 1103 -13.39 32.68 -54.45
CA LYS A 1103 -14.08 32.82 -55.73
C LYS A 1103 -15.56 32.52 -55.59
N ASN A 1104 -16.40 33.23 -56.33
CA ASN A 1104 -17.84 33.00 -56.39
C ASN A 1104 -18.16 31.80 -57.28
N ASN A 1105 -19.13 30.97 -56.90
CA ASN A 1105 -19.52 29.80 -57.70
C ASN A 1105 -20.50 30.16 -58.84
N SER A 1106 -21.12 31.34 -58.78
CA SER A 1106 -22.09 31.84 -59.76
C SER A 1106 -21.93 33.34 -60.00
N THR A 1107 -22.32 33.83 -61.18
CA THR A 1107 -22.28 35.26 -61.53
C THR A 1107 -23.05 36.11 -60.51
N LEU A 1108 -22.40 37.15 -59.98
CA LEU A 1108 -22.98 38.10 -59.05
C LEU A 1108 -23.53 39.31 -59.82
N PRO A 1109 -24.78 39.72 -59.55
CA PRO A 1109 -25.42 40.83 -60.23
C PRO A 1109 -24.76 42.18 -59.91
N ASN A 1110 -25.01 43.16 -60.77
CA ASN A 1110 -24.49 44.51 -60.64
C ASN A 1110 -25.27 45.34 -59.59
N THR A 1111 -25.24 44.89 -58.34
CA THR A 1111 -25.92 45.50 -57.19
C THR A 1111 -24.90 45.82 -56.07
N ASN A 1112 -25.30 46.65 -55.11
CA ASN A 1112 -24.49 46.97 -53.92
C ASN A 1112 -24.77 46.04 -52.74
N ASP A 1113 -25.12 44.78 -53.00
CA ASP A 1113 -25.45 43.82 -51.95
C ASP A 1113 -24.17 43.33 -51.24
N THR A 1114 -24.34 42.96 -49.97
CA THR A 1114 -23.27 42.37 -49.14
C THR A 1114 -23.33 40.84 -49.22
N TYR A 1115 -22.18 40.19 -49.41
CA TYR A 1115 -22.08 38.73 -49.51
C TYR A 1115 -21.02 38.20 -48.56
N VAL A 1116 -21.41 37.25 -47.70
CA VAL A 1116 -20.47 36.51 -46.84
C VAL A 1116 -19.69 35.53 -47.71
N VAL A 1117 -18.36 35.61 -47.69
CA VAL A 1117 -17.47 34.79 -48.52
C VAL A 1117 -16.75 33.70 -47.71
N GLY A 1118 -16.61 33.88 -46.39
CA GLY A 1118 -16.00 32.93 -45.48
C GLY A 1118 -16.14 33.36 -44.02
N VAL A 1119 -15.75 32.49 -43.09
CA VAL A 1119 -15.87 32.75 -41.64
C VAL A 1119 -14.55 32.47 -40.95
N LEU A 1120 -14.03 33.44 -40.22
CA LEU A 1120 -12.84 33.29 -39.38
C LEU A 1120 -13.12 32.37 -38.19
N PRO A 1121 -12.22 31.42 -37.90
CA PRO A 1121 -12.26 30.66 -36.65
C PRO A 1121 -12.16 31.58 -35.43
N VAL A 1122 -12.71 31.13 -34.29
CA VAL A 1122 -12.86 31.94 -33.05
C VAL A 1122 -11.57 32.64 -32.62
N GLY A 1123 -10.42 31.98 -32.69
CA GLY A 1123 -9.12 32.54 -32.29
C GLY A 1123 -8.59 33.68 -33.18
N PHE A 1124 -9.22 33.97 -34.31
CA PHE A 1124 -8.81 35.01 -35.27
C PHE A 1124 -9.81 36.17 -35.41
N ARG A 1125 -10.92 36.15 -34.66
CA ARG A 1125 -11.97 37.16 -34.80
C ARG A 1125 -11.49 38.53 -34.32
N PRO A 1126 -11.92 39.63 -34.94
CA PRO A 1126 -11.47 40.96 -34.55
C PRO A 1126 -12.20 41.47 -33.30
N GLN A 1127 -11.54 42.33 -32.51
CA GLN A 1127 -12.16 42.98 -31.35
C GLN A 1127 -13.28 43.95 -31.73
N MET A 1128 -13.20 44.55 -32.91
CA MET A 1128 -14.17 45.48 -33.49
C MET A 1128 -14.29 45.24 -34.99
N GLN A 1129 -15.39 45.66 -35.61
CA GLN A 1129 -15.59 45.51 -37.05
C GLN A 1129 -14.43 46.15 -37.85
N VAL A 1130 -13.88 45.40 -38.80
CA VAL A 1130 -12.74 45.83 -39.64
C VAL A 1130 -13.23 46.03 -41.06
N LYS A 1131 -12.86 47.17 -41.68
CA LYS A 1131 -13.20 47.49 -43.07
C LYS A 1131 -11.99 47.95 -43.85
N TYR A 1132 -11.77 47.38 -45.03
CA TYR A 1132 -10.69 47.77 -45.94
C TYR A 1132 -11.03 47.44 -47.39
N LEU A 1133 -10.30 48.05 -48.33
CA LEU A 1133 -10.49 47.79 -49.75
C LEU A 1133 -9.72 46.54 -50.18
N GLY A 1134 -10.44 45.54 -50.69
CA GLY A 1134 -9.91 44.35 -51.34
C GLY A 1134 -9.87 44.51 -52.86
N LYS A 1135 -8.90 43.85 -53.51
CA LYS A 1135 -8.77 43.82 -54.98
C LYS A 1135 -9.40 42.54 -55.53
N GLY A 1136 -10.21 42.70 -56.58
CA GLY A 1136 -10.85 41.60 -57.31
C GLY A 1136 -10.20 41.33 -58.66
N ALA A 1137 -10.89 40.57 -59.51
CA ALA A 1137 -10.47 40.36 -60.89
C ALA A 1137 -10.50 41.69 -61.69
N GLY A 1138 -9.49 41.90 -62.54
CA GLY A 1138 -9.40 43.10 -63.40
C GLY A 1138 -9.23 44.41 -62.64
N THR A 1139 -10.10 45.39 -62.93
CA THR A 1139 -10.14 46.72 -62.28
C THR A 1139 -11.06 46.77 -61.05
N THR A 1140 -11.63 45.63 -60.64
CA THR A 1140 -12.60 45.56 -59.54
C THR A 1140 -11.92 45.77 -58.19
N ILE A 1141 -12.48 46.67 -57.40
CA ILE A 1141 -12.17 46.93 -56.00
C ILE A 1141 -13.46 46.74 -55.21
N PHE A 1142 -13.39 46.17 -54.02
CA PHE A 1142 -14.56 45.96 -53.16
C PHE A 1142 -14.21 46.25 -51.71
N MET A 1143 -15.22 46.52 -50.90
CA MET A 1143 -15.06 46.65 -49.45
C MET A 1143 -15.09 45.26 -48.82
N VAL A 1144 -14.01 44.86 -48.15
CA VAL A 1144 -13.99 43.73 -47.23
C VAL A 1144 -14.44 44.24 -45.87
N THR A 1145 -15.42 43.56 -45.28
CA THR A 1145 -15.84 43.75 -43.90
C THR A 1145 -15.62 42.46 -43.14
N ILE A 1146 -14.94 42.54 -42.00
CA ILE A 1146 -14.80 41.42 -41.06
C ILE A 1146 -15.52 41.82 -39.78
N ASP A 1147 -16.58 41.11 -39.47
CA ASP A 1147 -17.41 41.34 -38.28
C ASP A 1147 -16.83 40.65 -37.04
N THR A 1148 -17.25 41.08 -35.85
CA THR A 1148 -16.78 40.52 -34.56
C THR A 1148 -17.18 39.06 -34.36
N ASN A 1149 -18.22 38.60 -35.08
CA ASN A 1149 -18.61 37.18 -35.15
C ASN A 1149 -17.70 36.34 -36.08
N GLY A 1150 -16.75 36.98 -36.77
CA GLY A 1150 -15.80 36.35 -37.70
C GLY A 1150 -16.27 36.27 -39.14
N GLU A 1151 -17.47 36.72 -39.49
CA GLU A 1151 -17.93 36.71 -40.88
C GLU A 1151 -17.11 37.67 -41.74
N ILE A 1152 -16.58 37.15 -42.85
CA ILE A 1152 -15.91 37.93 -43.86
C ILE A 1152 -16.90 38.18 -44.98
N SER A 1153 -17.23 39.44 -45.19
CA SER A 1153 -18.18 39.89 -46.20
C SER A 1153 -17.54 40.82 -47.21
N ILE A 1154 -18.05 40.82 -48.44
CA ILE A 1154 -17.69 41.78 -49.48
C ILE A 1154 -18.91 42.60 -49.91
N SER A 1155 -18.69 43.88 -50.20
CA SER A 1155 -19.69 44.83 -50.73
C SER A 1155 -19.02 45.89 -51.62
N TYR A 1156 -19.76 46.82 -52.22
CA TYR A 1156 -19.20 47.94 -53.01
C TYR A 1156 -18.20 47.54 -54.12
N ARG A 1157 -18.58 46.60 -55.00
CA ARG A 1157 -17.75 46.11 -56.12
C ARG A 1157 -17.63 47.13 -57.26
N LEU A 1158 -16.73 48.10 -57.11
CA LEU A 1158 -16.52 49.21 -58.02
C LEU A 1158 -15.37 48.93 -58.98
N GLY A 1159 -15.50 49.37 -60.22
CA GLY A 1159 -14.40 49.38 -61.17
C GLY A 1159 -14.67 50.26 -62.38
N TRP A 1160 -13.66 50.38 -63.24
CA TRP A 1160 -13.75 51.21 -64.45
C TRP A 1160 -14.36 50.40 -65.60
N THR A 1161 -15.49 50.88 -66.14
CA THR A 1161 -16.19 50.24 -67.27
C THR A 1161 -15.66 50.65 -68.65
N GLY A 1162 -14.64 51.51 -68.70
CA GLY A 1162 -14.14 52.14 -69.93
C GLY A 1162 -14.56 53.60 -70.07
N SER A 1163 -15.66 54.03 -69.44
CA SER A 1163 -16.20 55.41 -69.54
C SER A 1163 -16.60 56.05 -68.21
N SER A 1164 -16.85 55.26 -67.16
CA SER A 1164 -17.20 55.74 -65.81
C SER A 1164 -16.83 54.72 -64.73
N PHE A 1165 -16.69 55.18 -63.48
CA PHE A 1165 -16.59 54.31 -62.32
C PHE A 1165 -18.00 53.89 -61.89
N GLY A 1166 -18.26 52.59 -61.78
CA GLY A 1166 -19.56 52.06 -61.40
C GLY A 1166 -19.46 50.66 -60.80
N TYR A 1167 -20.58 50.17 -60.30
CA TYR A 1167 -20.68 48.78 -59.87
C TYR A 1167 -20.48 47.84 -61.08
N LEU A 1168 -19.78 46.72 -60.87
CA LEU A 1168 -19.49 45.73 -61.91
C LEU A 1168 -20.19 44.40 -61.63
N THR A 1169 -20.76 43.80 -62.69
CA THR A 1169 -21.13 42.37 -62.70
C THR A 1169 -19.86 41.54 -62.56
N ASN A 1170 -19.84 40.56 -61.65
CA ASN A 1170 -18.71 39.64 -61.49
C ASN A 1170 -19.13 38.25 -61.96
N ASN A 1171 -18.40 37.67 -62.90
CA ASN A 1171 -18.68 36.36 -63.49
C ASN A 1171 -18.38 35.24 -62.49
N ALA A 1172 -18.94 34.05 -62.73
CA ALA A 1172 -18.58 32.87 -61.96
C ALA A 1172 -17.07 32.60 -62.02
N ASN A 1173 -16.48 32.26 -60.88
CA ASN A 1173 -15.04 32.07 -60.63
C ASN A 1173 -14.17 33.35 -60.55
N ASP A 1174 -14.76 34.55 -60.53
CA ASP A 1174 -14.01 35.77 -60.27
C ASP A 1174 -13.42 35.77 -58.85
N ILE A 1175 -12.25 36.40 -58.71
CA ILE A 1175 -11.41 36.32 -57.51
C ILE A 1175 -11.66 37.52 -56.61
N PHE A 1176 -11.70 37.28 -55.30
CA PHE A 1176 -11.83 38.31 -54.26
C PHE A 1176 -10.73 38.13 -53.20
N ASN A 1177 -9.72 39.01 -53.19
CA ASN A 1177 -8.63 39.01 -52.21
C ASN A 1177 -9.07 39.59 -50.84
N ILE A 1178 -8.68 38.91 -49.77
CA ILE A 1178 -9.02 39.27 -48.38
C ILE A 1178 -7.82 39.75 -47.56
N ALA A 1179 -6.67 40.08 -48.16
CA ALA A 1179 -5.46 40.43 -47.42
C ALA A 1179 -5.62 41.68 -46.52
N GLY A 1180 -5.29 41.54 -45.23
CA GLY A 1180 -5.44 42.62 -44.24
C GLY A 1180 -4.83 42.25 -42.88
N VAL A 1181 -4.68 43.26 -41.99
CA VAL A 1181 -4.17 43.09 -40.62
C VAL A 1181 -5.07 43.84 -39.64
N PHE A 1182 -5.39 43.23 -38.50
CA PHE A 1182 -6.23 43.83 -37.47
C PHE A 1182 -5.96 43.27 -36.07
N SER A 1183 -6.53 43.92 -35.05
CA SER A 1183 -6.44 43.47 -33.66
C SER A 1183 -7.44 42.35 -33.36
N ALA A 1184 -6.94 41.24 -32.83
CA ALA A 1184 -7.75 40.11 -32.39
C ALA A 1184 -8.61 40.48 -31.17
N ALA A 1185 -9.78 39.86 -31.05
CA ALA A 1185 -10.52 39.82 -29.80
C ALA A 1185 -9.77 38.99 -28.75
N ASP A 1186 -9.98 39.34 -27.48
CA ASP A 1186 -9.53 38.51 -26.38
C ASP A 1186 -10.30 37.17 -26.44
N VAL A 1187 -9.54 36.07 -26.37
CA VAL A 1187 -10.02 34.67 -26.40
C VAL A 1187 -10.39 34.19 -25.01
#